data_AF-A0YZQ0-F1
#
_entry.id   AF-A0YZQ0-F1
#
_cell.length_a   1.000
_cell.length_b   1.000
_cell.length_c   1.000
_cell.angle_alpha   90.00
_cell.angle_beta   90.00
_cell.angle_gamma   90.00
#
_symmetry.space_group_name_H-M   'P 1'
#
loop_
_entity.id
_entity.type
_entity.pdbx_description
1 polymer ?
#
loop_
_entity_poly.entity_id
_entity_poly.type
_entity_poly.pdbx_seq_one_letter_code
_entity_poly.pdbx_strand_id
1 'polypeptide(L)'
;LGNAYRELGRTEAAIQAFQDSLKIATPKTMPNECINPGRNLGNIAFTQGNWELAITGYEPAIEAIELLRNSSLTDDRRQQFLEENLSVYANIVQCYINLEQYDKALEYADRSRSRFLADLFHNKDLYSKGDIPPQVQEYLDLQQQIDRLRFNSPSDGIMGERSSTPASTEAKLETIKQLAAKKQQVWESIRRENNELAAKLQPTPLSFQQMQQLIGDRKTALLNFYTTDNDTFIFILRHPNSAGEIPPTPLDKAGLDGERFLDKGGLDSETSITCFTCKGQGYETLQKWIKETWLKPYINIKQAKLFAAAQLLNRQLEELESIQITDTAVFVTLTDDSVETICDRHEFLQQTQKQRQHLLEQWQNQMQPTLASLSQRLQLRQLIENHLQDIEELIIVPHLALHQIPFAALPLSELNPEKQTTSTPVSVGKHRGYRDFDFDMDEEPQTPTQPHLSKIEYLCDRFQIRVVPSCQILDFCHQRKPIETNILGIVENATGDLDFTPEECRKVAELYRVPPHLHLKEEQATIANYLKLAREVNILHSSHHASSNLSNALESGLQLSDGTLDLAHLFIQRFPQLSEVFLSCCETNFSVSEMTDDVLTLAGGFLTAGARSVVSTLWRVQDNSTAEFCQLYYQFRNRGEIRPEALRKAQFELRKTESFNHPYYWAAFVSQGLR
;
A
#
# COMPACT_ATOMS: atom_id res chain seq x y z
N LEU A 1 -27.10 -31.07 -0.66
CA LEU A 1 -26.62 -32.37 -1.17
C LEU A 1 -25.08 -32.41 -1.31
N GLY A 2 -24.47 -31.47 -2.03
CA GLY A 2 -23.00 -31.42 -2.21
C GLY A 2 -22.20 -31.48 -0.90
N ASN A 3 -22.56 -30.69 0.12
CA ASN A 3 -21.89 -30.74 1.43
C ASN A 3 -21.93 -32.13 2.08
N ALA A 4 -23.09 -32.80 2.04
CA ALA A 4 -23.24 -34.16 2.60
C ALA A 4 -22.41 -35.18 1.82
N TYR A 5 -22.35 -35.09 0.49
CA TYR A 5 -21.46 -35.95 -0.29
C TYR A 5 -19.98 -35.70 0.00
N ARG A 6 -19.58 -34.46 0.20
CA ARG A 6 -18.22 -34.11 0.61
C ARG A 6 -17.86 -34.73 1.95
N GLU A 7 -18.72 -34.60 2.95
CA GLU A 7 -18.51 -35.20 4.29
C GLU A 7 -18.44 -36.74 4.25
N LEU A 8 -19.18 -37.36 3.33
CA LEU A 8 -19.16 -38.80 3.09
C LEU A 8 -17.99 -39.26 2.19
N GLY A 9 -17.09 -38.37 1.79
CA GLY A 9 -15.96 -38.68 0.90
C GLY A 9 -16.36 -39.03 -0.54
N ARG A 10 -17.61 -38.73 -0.96
CA ARG A 10 -18.14 -38.99 -2.31
C ARG A 10 -17.86 -37.81 -3.23
N THR A 11 -16.59 -37.63 -3.59
CA THR A 11 -16.09 -36.41 -4.23
C THR A 11 -16.75 -36.08 -5.57
N GLU A 12 -16.91 -37.06 -6.48
CA GLU A 12 -17.54 -36.84 -7.79
C GLU A 12 -19.02 -36.42 -7.66
N ALA A 13 -19.75 -37.08 -6.77
CA ALA A 13 -21.15 -36.74 -6.50
C ALA A 13 -21.27 -35.34 -5.87
N ALA A 14 -20.30 -34.96 -5.02
CA ALA A 14 -20.23 -33.61 -4.45
C ALA A 14 -20.00 -32.55 -5.53
N ILE A 15 -19.02 -32.77 -6.43
CA ILE A 15 -18.72 -31.89 -7.57
C ILE A 15 -19.96 -31.68 -8.42
N GLN A 16 -20.61 -32.76 -8.85
CA GLN A 16 -21.82 -32.70 -9.67
C GLN A 16 -22.93 -31.90 -8.98
N ALA A 17 -23.17 -32.16 -7.69
CA ALA A 17 -24.18 -31.45 -6.92
C ALA A 17 -23.88 -29.96 -6.75
N PHE A 18 -22.61 -29.56 -6.64
CA PHE A 18 -22.23 -28.14 -6.61
C PHE A 18 -22.36 -27.48 -7.98
N GLN A 19 -21.96 -28.15 -9.06
CA GLN A 19 -22.17 -27.65 -10.43
C GLN A 19 -23.65 -27.45 -10.75
N ASP A 20 -24.51 -28.41 -10.36
CA ASP A 20 -25.95 -28.28 -10.54
C ASP A 20 -26.54 -27.14 -9.70
N SER A 21 -25.99 -26.90 -8.51
CA SER A 21 -26.34 -25.72 -7.70
C SER A 21 -25.97 -24.42 -8.41
N LEU A 22 -24.77 -24.31 -9.01
CA LEU A 22 -24.29 -23.10 -9.68
C LEU A 22 -25.05 -22.79 -10.98
N LYS A 23 -25.67 -23.80 -11.62
CA LYS A 23 -26.58 -23.57 -12.76
C LYS A 23 -27.85 -22.81 -12.36
N ILE A 24 -28.28 -22.94 -11.11
CA ILE A 24 -29.50 -22.32 -10.57
C ILE A 24 -29.14 -21.03 -9.82
N ALA A 25 -28.22 -21.13 -8.87
CA ALA A 25 -27.74 -20.03 -8.04
C ALA A 25 -26.55 -19.36 -8.72
N THR A 26 -26.84 -18.44 -9.66
CA THR A 26 -25.80 -17.67 -10.36
C THR A 26 -25.43 -16.39 -9.59
N PRO A 27 -24.26 -15.80 -9.84
CA PRO A 27 -23.83 -14.56 -9.16
C PRO A 27 -24.83 -13.41 -9.29
N LYS A 28 -25.50 -13.31 -10.44
CA LYS A 28 -26.44 -12.21 -10.74
C LYS A 28 -27.82 -12.43 -10.12
N THR A 29 -28.25 -13.69 -10.00
CA THR A 29 -29.60 -14.05 -9.53
C THR A 29 -29.63 -14.31 -8.02
N MET A 30 -28.68 -15.08 -7.50
CA MET A 30 -28.64 -15.56 -6.12
C MET A 30 -27.19 -15.52 -5.58
N PRO A 31 -26.62 -14.31 -5.40
CA PRO A 31 -25.21 -14.18 -5.05
C PRO A 31 -24.85 -14.82 -3.70
N ASN A 32 -25.67 -14.68 -2.66
CA ASN A 32 -25.40 -15.29 -1.35
C ASN A 32 -25.31 -16.82 -1.45
N GLU A 33 -26.22 -17.41 -2.21
CA GLU A 33 -26.35 -18.85 -2.42
C GLU A 33 -25.32 -19.40 -3.40
N CYS A 34 -24.68 -18.53 -4.21
CA CYS A 34 -23.63 -18.89 -5.16
C CYS A 34 -22.26 -19.10 -4.50
N ILE A 35 -21.95 -18.34 -3.43
CA ILE A 35 -20.62 -18.30 -2.83
C ILE A 35 -20.17 -19.67 -2.30
N ASN A 36 -21.00 -20.28 -1.45
CA ASN A 36 -20.62 -21.52 -0.78
C ASN A 36 -20.47 -22.71 -1.74
N PRO A 37 -21.41 -22.96 -2.69
CA PRO A 37 -21.22 -23.97 -3.72
C PRO A 37 -19.98 -23.72 -4.59
N GLY A 38 -19.75 -22.48 -5.02
CA GLY A 38 -18.59 -22.12 -5.84
C GLY A 38 -17.27 -22.33 -5.11
N ARG A 39 -17.17 -21.83 -3.88
CA ARG A 39 -16.00 -22.03 -3.00
C ARG A 39 -15.73 -23.52 -2.75
N ASN A 40 -16.77 -24.30 -2.44
CA ASN A 40 -16.60 -25.72 -2.13
C ASN A 40 -16.21 -26.54 -3.37
N LEU A 41 -16.81 -26.25 -4.53
CA LEU A 41 -16.38 -26.85 -5.80
C LEU A 41 -14.91 -26.52 -6.09
N GLY A 42 -14.56 -25.24 -5.97
CA GLY A 42 -13.21 -24.74 -6.13
C GLY A 42 -12.21 -25.47 -5.24
N ASN A 43 -12.48 -25.54 -3.93
CA ASN A 43 -11.61 -26.19 -2.95
C ASN A 43 -11.41 -27.68 -3.21
N ILE A 44 -12.48 -28.40 -3.57
CA ILE A 44 -12.37 -29.83 -3.92
C ILE A 44 -11.45 -30.00 -5.14
N ALA A 45 -11.70 -29.26 -6.21
CA ALA A 45 -10.89 -29.35 -7.42
C ALA A 45 -9.45 -28.89 -7.20
N PHE A 46 -9.24 -27.85 -6.40
CA PHE A 46 -7.92 -27.35 -5.99
C PHE A 46 -7.10 -28.43 -5.29
N THR A 47 -7.70 -29.10 -4.30
CA THR A 47 -7.03 -30.21 -3.58
C THR A 47 -6.75 -31.43 -4.46
N GLN A 48 -7.50 -31.61 -5.55
CA GLN A 48 -7.25 -32.65 -6.55
C GLN A 48 -6.21 -32.25 -7.60
N GLY A 49 -5.74 -31.00 -7.60
CA GLY A 49 -4.86 -30.46 -8.64
C GLY A 49 -5.56 -30.19 -9.98
N ASN A 50 -6.90 -30.19 -10.00
CA ASN A 50 -7.68 -29.85 -11.19
C ASN A 50 -7.96 -28.33 -11.21
N TRP A 51 -6.99 -27.56 -11.69
CA TRP A 51 -7.01 -26.10 -11.66
C TRP A 51 -8.13 -25.49 -12.51
N GLU A 52 -8.39 -26.06 -13.68
CA GLU A 52 -9.46 -25.61 -14.58
C GLU A 52 -10.83 -25.74 -13.90
N LEU A 53 -11.11 -26.91 -13.32
CA LEU A 53 -12.36 -27.11 -12.58
C LEU A 53 -12.44 -26.21 -11.34
N ALA A 54 -11.32 -25.97 -10.66
CA ALA A 54 -11.29 -25.10 -9.49
C ALA A 54 -11.68 -23.66 -9.85
N ILE A 55 -11.17 -23.15 -10.98
CA ILE A 55 -11.53 -21.84 -11.54
C ILE A 55 -13.04 -21.76 -11.79
N THR A 56 -13.66 -22.78 -12.39
CA THR A 56 -15.13 -22.78 -12.63
C THR A 56 -15.98 -22.65 -11.36
N GLY A 57 -15.43 -23.03 -10.19
CA GLY A 57 -16.07 -22.80 -8.89
C GLY A 57 -15.73 -21.44 -8.29
N TYR A 58 -14.47 -21.01 -8.35
CA TYR A 58 -14.02 -19.78 -7.73
C TYR A 58 -14.49 -18.51 -8.45
N GLU A 59 -14.53 -18.49 -9.78
CA GLU A 59 -14.98 -17.33 -10.54
C GLU A 59 -16.39 -16.85 -10.18
N PRO A 60 -17.43 -17.72 -10.22
CA PRO A 60 -18.77 -17.29 -9.84
C PRO A 60 -18.85 -16.94 -8.35
N ALA A 61 -18.08 -17.60 -7.48
CA ALA A 61 -18.02 -17.22 -6.08
C ALA A 61 -17.47 -15.79 -5.91
N ILE A 62 -16.36 -15.45 -6.59
CA ILE A 62 -15.75 -14.12 -6.55
C ILE A 62 -16.68 -13.06 -7.15
N GLU A 63 -17.33 -13.33 -8.29
CA GLU A 63 -18.30 -12.40 -8.87
C GLU A 63 -19.45 -12.12 -7.88
N ALA A 64 -19.96 -13.15 -7.21
CA ALA A 64 -20.99 -13.00 -6.19
C ALA A 64 -20.48 -12.21 -4.97
N ILE A 65 -19.23 -12.46 -4.54
CA ILE A 65 -18.59 -11.75 -3.43
C ILE A 65 -18.47 -10.26 -3.73
N GLU A 66 -17.93 -9.90 -4.88
CA GLU A 66 -17.74 -8.51 -5.30
C GLU A 66 -19.09 -7.79 -5.46
N LEU A 67 -20.11 -8.47 -6.00
CA LEU A 67 -21.46 -7.92 -6.11
C LEU A 67 -22.05 -7.59 -4.74
N LEU A 68 -21.98 -8.52 -3.78
CA LEU A 68 -22.53 -8.34 -2.44
C LEU A 68 -21.80 -7.26 -1.65
N ARG A 69 -20.47 -7.23 -1.77
CA ARG A 69 -19.62 -6.20 -1.16
C ARG A 69 -20.02 -4.81 -1.67
N ASN A 70 -20.13 -4.62 -2.98
CA ASN A 70 -20.48 -3.32 -3.56
C ASN A 70 -21.87 -2.83 -3.13
N SER A 71 -22.79 -3.75 -2.82
CA SER A 71 -24.13 -3.44 -2.29
C SER A 71 -24.22 -3.23 -0.78
N SER A 72 -23.16 -3.48 -0.03
CA SER A 72 -23.18 -3.28 1.43
C SER A 72 -23.24 -1.78 1.76
N LEU A 73 -24.01 -1.40 2.79
CA LEU A 73 -24.26 0.00 3.15
C LEU A 73 -23.17 0.61 4.05
N THR A 74 -22.37 -0.22 4.73
CA THR A 74 -21.32 0.24 5.66
C THR A 74 -19.97 -0.33 5.24
N ASP A 75 -18.92 0.46 5.48
CA ASP A 75 -17.54 0.07 5.15
C ASP A 75 -17.06 -1.12 5.97
N ASP A 76 -17.42 -1.20 7.25
CA ASP A 76 -17.10 -2.34 8.12
C ASP A 76 -17.63 -3.67 7.56
N ARG A 77 -18.87 -3.66 7.04
CA ARG A 77 -19.45 -4.86 6.41
C ARG A 77 -18.74 -5.22 5.12
N ARG A 78 -18.32 -4.24 4.31
CA ARG A 78 -17.54 -4.49 3.09
C ARG A 78 -16.19 -5.12 3.41
N GLN A 79 -15.54 -4.68 4.48
CA GLN A 79 -14.26 -5.18 4.92
C GLN A 79 -14.39 -6.61 5.49
N GLN A 80 -15.31 -6.84 6.43
CA GLN A 80 -15.56 -8.17 6.99
C GLN A 80 -15.87 -9.19 5.88
N PHE A 81 -16.68 -8.80 4.90
CA PHE A 81 -17.02 -9.67 3.78
C PHE A 81 -15.79 -10.02 2.90
N LEU A 82 -14.83 -9.10 2.75
CA LEU A 82 -13.57 -9.40 2.07
C LEU A 82 -12.73 -10.37 2.88
N GLU A 83 -12.54 -10.12 4.18
CA GLU A 83 -11.76 -10.95 5.10
C GLU A 83 -12.22 -12.42 5.12
N GLU A 84 -13.52 -12.65 5.21
CA GLU A 84 -14.13 -13.99 5.19
C GLU A 84 -13.90 -14.76 3.87
N ASN A 85 -13.47 -14.06 2.82
CA ASN A 85 -13.41 -14.58 1.45
C ASN A 85 -12.01 -14.52 0.83
N LEU A 86 -10.97 -14.04 1.53
CA LEU A 86 -9.61 -13.89 0.98
C LEU A 86 -9.02 -15.18 0.42
N SER A 87 -9.31 -16.32 1.06
CA SER A 87 -8.84 -17.64 0.60
C SER A 87 -9.32 -17.99 -0.81
N VAL A 88 -10.50 -17.50 -1.23
CA VAL A 88 -11.04 -17.74 -2.58
C VAL A 88 -10.16 -17.04 -3.63
N TYR A 89 -9.71 -15.82 -3.33
CA TYR A 89 -8.82 -15.06 -4.21
C TYR A 89 -7.42 -15.67 -4.26
N ALA A 90 -6.84 -16.03 -3.11
CA ALA A 90 -5.52 -16.65 -3.07
C ALA A 90 -5.49 -17.97 -3.86
N ASN A 91 -6.55 -18.78 -3.73
CA ASN A 91 -6.64 -20.06 -4.44
C ASN A 91 -6.82 -19.88 -5.94
N ILE A 92 -7.67 -18.96 -6.41
CA ILE A 92 -7.83 -18.74 -7.86
C ILE A 92 -6.55 -18.17 -8.50
N VAL A 93 -5.83 -17.27 -7.79
CA VAL A 93 -4.54 -16.76 -8.24
C VAL A 93 -3.55 -17.92 -8.40
N GLN A 94 -3.49 -18.83 -7.41
CA GLN A 94 -2.65 -20.02 -7.48
C GLN A 94 -3.06 -20.97 -8.62
N CYS A 95 -4.36 -21.15 -8.90
CA CYS A 95 -4.83 -21.92 -10.06
C CYS A 95 -4.28 -21.33 -11.36
N TYR A 96 -4.42 -20.02 -11.56
CA TYR A 96 -3.94 -19.36 -12.78
C TYR A 96 -2.42 -19.41 -12.92
N ILE A 97 -1.67 -19.29 -11.82
CA ILE A 97 -0.21 -19.48 -11.81
C ILE A 97 0.16 -20.91 -12.25
N ASN A 98 -0.53 -21.92 -11.72
CA ASN A 98 -0.27 -23.32 -12.05
C ASN A 98 -0.64 -23.68 -13.50
N LEU A 99 -1.51 -22.89 -14.13
CA LEU A 99 -1.85 -22.98 -15.55
C LEU A 99 -0.98 -22.06 -16.44
N GLU A 100 0.01 -21.37 -15.86
CA GLU A 100 0.88 -20.38 -16.54
C GLU A 100 0.12 -19.20 -17.17
N GLN A 101 -1.09 -18.92 -16.70
CA GLN A 101 -1.92 -17.79 -17.12
C GLN A 101 -1.68 -16.58 -16.21
N TYR A 102 -0.50 -15.99 -16.32
CA TYR A 102 -0.04 -14.94 -15.40
C TYR A 102 -0.80 -13.62 -15.52
N ASP A 103 -1.35 -13.32 -16.69
CA ASP A 103 -2.23 -12.18 -16.93
C ASP A 103 -3.49 -12.27 -16.05
N LYS A 104 -4.15 -13.43 -16.04
CA LYS A 104 -5.31 -13.69 -15.19
C LYS A 104 -4.95 -13.77 -13.72
N ALA A 105 -3.83 -14.40 -13.39
CA ALA A 105 -3.35 -14.44 -12.01
C ALA A 105 -3.15 -13.03 -11.45
N LEU A 106 -2.57 -12.11 -12.24
CA LEU A 106 -2.39 -10.72 -11.84
C LEU A 106 -3.73 -9.99 -11.68
N GLU A 107 -4.68 -10.16 -12.62
CA GLU A 107 -6.00 -9.53 -12.52
C GLU A 107 -6.68 -9.89 -11.19
N TYR A 108 -6.67 -11.17 -10.82
CA TYR A 108 -7.25 -11.62 -9.54
C TYR A 108 -6.42 -11.21 -8.32
N ALA A 109 -5.09 -11.09 -8.46
CA ALA A 109 -4.20 -10.61 -7.42
C ALA A 109 -4.46 -9.14 -7.06
N ASP A 110 -4.60 -8.25 -8.05
CA ASP A 110 -4.93 -6.84 -7.81
C ASP A 110 -6.38 -6.68 -7.32
N ARG A 111 -7.31 -7.53 -7.79
CA ARG A 111 -8.71 -7.56 -7.35
C ARG A 111 -8.90 -7.87 -5.86
N SER A 112 -7.96 -8.54 -5.20
CA SER A 112 -8.12 -8.89 -3.78
C SER A 112 -7.66 -7.79 -2.82
N ARG A 113 -7.25 -6.61 -3.30
CA ARG A 113 -6.48 -5.61 -2.52
C ARG A 113 -6.98 -4.19 -2.62
N SER A 114 -6.59 -3.35 -1.66
CA SER A 114 -6.78 -1.89 -1.65
C SER A 114 -8.19 -1.45 -2.08
N ARG A 115 -9.20 -2.27 -1.75
CA ARG A 115 -10.56 -2.12 -2.25
C ARG A 115 -11.27 -1.00 -1.52
N PHE A 116 -11.02 -0.83 -0.22
CA PHE A 116 -11.59 0.31 0.51
C PHE A 116 -11.06 1.63 -0.06
N LEU A 117 -9.74 1.74 -0.28
CA LEU A 117 -9.16 2.92 -0.92
C LEU A 117 -9.75 3.13 -2.32
N ALA A 118 -9.80 2.08 -3.15
CA ALA A 118 -10.38 2.18 -4.49
C ALA A 118 -11.86 2.63 -4.49
N ASP A 119 -12.67 2.13 -3.56
CA ASP A 119 -14.07 2.55 -3.40
C ASP A 119 -14.17 4.03 -2.99
N LEU A 120 -13.28 4.47 -2.10
CA LEU A 120 -13.16 5.88 -1.75
C LEU A 120 -12.81 6.72 -2.97
N PHE A 121 -11.87 6.30 -3.83
CA PHE A 121 -11.57 7.04 -5.07
C PHE A 121 -12.80 7.18 -5.98
N HIS A 122 -13.57 6.10 -6.18
CA HIS A 122 -14.72 6.10 -7.09
C HIS A 122 -15.92 6.92 -6.59
N ASN A 123 -16.33 6.73 -5.33
CA ASN A 123 -17.50 7.41 -4.78
C ASN A 123 -17.34 8.94 -4.70
N LYS A 124 -16.08 9.38 -4.62
CA LYS A 124 -15.70 10.75 -4.28
C LYS A 124 -15.58 11.69 -5.48
N ASP A 125 -15.37 11.12 -6.66
CA ASP A 125 -15.11 11.82 -7.91
C ASP A 125 -16.39 11.98 -8.76
N LEU A 126 -17.52 11.46 -8.25
CA LEU A 126 -18.87 11.56 -8.82
C LEU A 126 -19.56 12.91 -8.50
N TYR A 127 -19.21 13.57 -7.39
CA TYR A 127 -19.98 14.73 -6.86
C TYR A 127 -19.11 15.90 -6.37
N SER A 128 -18.20 16.39 -7.21
CA SER A 128 -17.34 17.53 -6.86
C SER A 128 -18.08 18.87 -6.63
N LYS A 129 -19.38 18.95 -6.96
CA LYS A 129 -20.22 20.15 -6.81
C LYS A 129 -21.50 19.97 -5.97
N GLY A 130 -21.72 18.79 -5.37
CA GLY A 130 -22.88 18.55 -4.48
C GLY A 130 -24.22 18.24 -5.16
N ASP A 131 -24.38 18.44 -6.47
CA ASP A 131 -25.61 18.07 -7.20
C ASP A 131 -25.47 16.69 -7.85
N ILE A 132 -26.24 15.71 -7.38
CA ILE A 132 -26.35 14.38 -7.98
C ILE A 132 -27.25 14.47 -9.23
N PRO A 133 -26.76 14.12 -10.43
CA PRO A 133 -27.61 14.11 -11.62
C PRO A 133 -28.81 13.16 -11.43
N PRO A 134 -30.04 13.51 -11.88
CA PRO A 134 -31.23 12.68 -11.66
C PRO A 134 -31.11 11.23 -12.13
N GLN A 135 -30.39 11.00 -13.24
CA GLN A 135 -30.13 9.64 -13.76
C GLN A 135 -29.23 8.83 -12.82
N VAL A 136 -28.28 9.48 -12.17
CA VAL A 136 -27.41 8.84 -11.17
C VAL A 136 -28.19 8.54 -9.90
N GLN A 137 -29.07 9.44 -9.48
CA GLN A 137 -29.99 9.18 -8.37
C GLN A 137 -30.90 7.97 -8.67
N GLU A 138 -31.47 7.88 -9.88
CA GLU A 138 -32.27 6.72 -10.28
C GLU A 138 -31.44 5.42 -10.27
N TYR A 139 -30.18 5.46 -10.73
CA TYR A 139 -29.27 4.33 -10.66
C TYR A 139 -29.03 3.85 -9.23
N LEU A 140 -28.82 4.77 -8.28
CA LEU A 140 -28.62 4.47 -6.87
C LEU A 140 -29.90 3.95 -6.21
N ASP A 141 -31.07 4.53 -6.53
CA ASP A 141 -32.35 4.09 -6.00
C ASP A 141 -32.71 2.67 -6.46
N LEU A 142 -32.41 2.34 -7.72
CA LEU A 142 -32.58 0.98 -8.25
C LEU A 142 -31.66 -0.01 -7.55
N GLN A 143 -30.41 0.38 -7.27
CA GLN A 143 -29.47 -0.42 -6.49
C GLN A 143 -30.04 -0.70 -5.08
N GLN A 144 -30.52 0.33 -4.38
CA GLN A 144 -31.13 0.16 -3.05
C GLN A 144 -32.36 -0.76 -3.07
N GLN A 145 -33.19 -0.71 -4.11
CA GLN A 145 -34.36 -1.60 -4.24
C GLN A 145 -33.95 -3.06 -4.43
N ILE A 146 -32.94 -3.31 -5.28
CA ILE A 146 -32.35 -4.64 -5.46
C ILE A 146 -31.81 -5.15 -4.13
N ASP A 147 -31.10 -4.31 -3.38
CA ASP A 147 -30.50 -4.67 -2.11
C ASP A 147 -31.55 -4.97 -1.04
N ARG A 148 -32.61 -4.18 -0.94
CA ARG A 148 -33.73 -4.49 -0.04
C ARG A 148 -34.34 -5.86 -0.35
N LEU A 149 -34.50 -6.22 -1.62
CA LEU A 149 -35.04 -7.54 -1.99
C LEU A 149 -34.06 -8.68 -1.70
N ARG A 150 -32.75 -8.43 -1.78
CA ARG A 150 -31.69 -9.40 -1.45
C ARG A 150 -31.51 -9.59 0.05
N PHE A 151 -31.67 -8.54 0.85
CA PHE A 151 -31.25 -8.51 2.26
C PHE A 151 -32.39 -8.36 3.30
N ASN A 152 -33.63 -8.00 2.94
CA ASN A 152 -34.77 -7.98 3.89
C ASN A 152 -35.38 -9.37 4.16
N SER A 153 -34.58 -10.44 4.15
CA SER A 153 -34.98 -11.68 4.81
C SER A 153 -34.74 -11.50 6.32
N PRO A 154 -35.73 -11.70 7.19
CA PRO A 154 -35.53 -11.57 8.63
C PRO A 154 -34.51 -12.63 9.10
N SER A 155 -33.33 -12.17 9.50
CA SER A 155 -32.32 -12.85 10.32
C SER A 155 -31.95 -14.30 9.94
N ASP A 156 -30.85 -14.48 9.21
CA ASP A 156 -30.01 -15.70 9.30
C ASP A 156 -29.10 -15.64 10.56
N GLY A 157 -29.70 -15.21 11.67
CA GLY A 157 -29.15 -15.39 13.00
C GLY A 157 -29.81 -16.62 13.61
N ILE A 158 -29.02 -17.68 13.80
CA ILE A 158 -29.19 -18.73 14.81
C ILE A 158 -30.59 -19.40 14.86
N MET A 159 -30.65 -20.65 14.37
CA MET A 159 -31.66 -21.69 14.66
C MET A 159 -33.10 -21.22 14.95
N GLY A 160 -33.97 -21.27 13.93
CA GLY A 160 -35.42 -21.23 14.14
C GLY A 160 -36.20 -21.18 12.84
N GLU A 161 -37.06 -22.17 12.61
CA GLU A 161 -37.93 -22.32 11.44
C GLU A 161 -38.66 -21.03 11.03
N ARG A 162 -38.67 -20.72 9.72
CA ARG A 162 -39.89 -20.39 8.96
C ARG A 162 -39.68 -20.39 7.45
N SER A 163 -40.68 -20.94 6.77
CA SER A 163 -40.79 -21.28 5.36
C SER A 163 -40.94 -20.07 4.42
N SER A 164 -40.00 -19.91 3.50
CA SER A 164 -40.28 -19.24 2.21
C SER A 164 -40.90 -20.27 1.26
N THR A 165 -42.02 -19.94 0.62
CA THR A 165 -42.60 -20.82 -0.41
C THR A 165 -41.81 -20.67 -1.72
N PRO A 166 -41.59 -21.74 -2.51
CA PRO A 166 -40.87 -21.67 -3.79
C PRO A 166 -41.40 -20.58 -4.73
N ALA A 167 -42.73 -20.42 -4.79
CA ALA A 167 -43.40 -19.39 -5.58
C ALA A 167 -43.08 -17.95 -5.11
N SER A 168 -42.84 -17.74 -3.82
CA SER A 168 -42.43 -16.42 -3.30
C SER A 168 -40.97 -16.09 -3.62
N THR A 169 -40.11 -17.10 -3.69
CA THR A 169 -38.69 -16.95 -4.04
C THR A 169 -38.53 -16.69 -5.54
N GLU A 170 -39.26 -17.40 -6.40
CA GLU A 170 -39.27 -17.17 -7.85
C GLU A 170 -39.80 -15.77 -8.21
N ALA A 171 -40.88 -15.32 -7.56
CA ALA A 171 -41.41 -13.97 -7.79
C ALA A 171 -40.41 -12.87 -7.36
N LYS A 172 -39.70 -13.06 -6.24
CA LYS A 172 -38.63 -12.16 -5.80
C LYS A 172 -37.47 -12.14 -6.80
N LEU A 173 -37.05 -13.31 -7.28
CA LEU A 173 -35.98 -13.44 -8.28
C LEU A 173 -36.32 -12.73 -9.58
N GLU A 174 -37.56 -12.88 -10.06
CA GLU A 174 -38.02 -12.21 -11.27
C GLU A 174 -38.05 -10.69 -11.09
N THR A 175 -38.45 -10.21 -9.91
CA THR A 175 -38.41 -8.78 -9.57
C THR A 175 -36.97 -8.24 -9.54
N ILE A 176 -36.03 -8.98 -8.94
CA ILE A 176 -34.61 -8.62 -8.94
C ILE A 176 -34.05 -8.55 -10.35
N LYS A 177 -34.38 -9.52 -11.23
CA LYS A 177 -33.98 -9.51 -12.64
C LYS A 177 -34.49 -8.27 -13.38
N GLN A 178 -35.76 -7.91 -13.17
CA GLN A 178 -36.37 -6.73 -13.80
C GLN A 178 -35.70 -5.43 -13.33
N LEU A 179 -35.47 -5.28 -12.02
CA LEU A 179 -34.78 -4.11 -11.47
C LEU A 179 -33.32 -4.03 -11.94
N ALA A 180 -32.62 -5.16 -12.00
CA ALA A 180 -31.25 -5.21 -12.52
C ALA A 180 -31.18 -4.82 -14.01
N ALA A 181 -32.13 -5.28 -14.82
CA ALA A 181 -32.24 -4.88 -16.23
C ALA A 181 -32.52 -3.38 -16.36
N LYS A 182 -33.43 -2.83 -15.55
CA LYS A 182 -33.70 -1.38 -15.54
C LYS A 182 -32.47 -0.57 -15.11
N LYS A 183 -31.77 -1.02 -14.06
CA LYS A 183 -30.53 -0.40 -13.58
C LYS A 183 -29.46 -0.38 -14.67
N GLN A 184 -29.33 -1.46 -15.44
CA GLN A 184 -28.40 -1.56 -16.57
C GLN A 184 -28.73 -0.56 -17.68
N GLN A 185 -30.02 -0.40 -18.02
CA GLN A 185 -30.45 0.59 -19.01
C GLN A 185 -30.12 2.03 -18.59
N VAL A 186 -30.32 2.37 -17.31
CA VAL A 186 -29.95 3.69 -16.76
C VAL A 186 -28.44 3.88 -16.85
N TRP A 187 -27.64 2.87 -16.49
CA TRP A 187 -26.18 2.94 -16.61
C TRP A 187 -25.70 3.13 -18.05
N GLU A 188 -26.31 2.46 -19.03
CA GLU A 188 -26.01 2.64 -20.45
C GLU A 188 -26.41 4.03 -20.98
N SER A 189 -27.45 4.64 -20.40
CA SER A 189 -27.78 6.05 -20.66
C SER A 189 -26.68 6.97 -20.13
N ILE A 190 -26.29 6.79 -18.86
CA ILE A 190 -25.23 7.58 -18.23
C ILE A 190 -23.91 7.42 -19.00
N ARG A 191 -23.57 6.21 -19.46
CA ARG A 191 -22.35 5.94 -20.22
C ARG A 191 -22.31 6.66 -21.56
N ARG A 192 -23.45 6.75 -22.25
CA ARG A 192 -23.55 7.47 -23.53
C ARG A 192 -23.39 8.96 -23.37
N GLU A 193 -23.89 9.53 -22.27
CA GLU A 193 -23.81 10.96 -21.98
C GLU A 193 -22.46 11.36 -21.39
N ASN A 194 -21.94 10.55 -20.46
CA ASN A 194 -20.71 10.78 -19.74
C ASN A 194 -20.05 9.44 -19.38
N ASN A 195 -19.21 8.95 -20.28
CA ASN A 195 -18.49 7.68 -20.11
C ASN A 195 -17.59 7.67 -18.86
N GLU A 196 -17.01 8.82 -18.49
CA GLU A 196 -16.21 8.95 -17.26
C GLU A 196 -17.09 8.77 -16.01
N LEU A 197 -18.28 9.37 -15.99
CA LEU A 197 -19.24 9.26 -14.88
C LEU A 197 -19.77 7.82 -14.74
N ALA A 198 -20.07 7.15 -15.84
CA ALA A 198 -20.53 5.76 -15.82
C ALA A 198 -19.46 4.78 -15.33
N ALA A 199 -18.21 4.97 -15.75
CA ALA A 199 -17.07 4.20 -15.24
C ALA A 199 -16.90 4.38 -13.73
N LYS A 200 -17.17 5.58 -13.20
CA LYS A 200 -17.14 5.86 -11.76
C LYS A 200 -18.27 5.19 -10.96
N LEU A 201 -19.43 4.91 -11.58
CA LEU A 201 -20.59 4.26 -10.93
C LEU A 201 -20.52 2.73 -10.88
N GLN A 202 -19.66 2.14 -11.70
CA GLN A 202 -19.35 0.71 -11.68
C GLN A 202 -17.84 0.56 -11.76
N PRO A 203 -17.13 0.57 -10.63
CA PRO A 203 -15.71 0.32 -10.61
C PRO A 203 -15.43 -1.09 -11.12
N THR A 204 -15.10 -1.21 -12.40
CA THR A 204 -14.66 -2.47 -12.98
C THR A 204 -13.20 -2.68 -12.58
N PRO A 205 -12.82 -3.88 -12.10
CA PRO A 205 -11.42 -4.22 -11.95
C PRO A 205 -10.64 -3.94 -13.24
N LEU A 206 -9.39 -3.49 -13.11
CA LEU A 206 -8.50 -3.33 -14.26
C LEU A 206 -8.29 -4.68 -14.95
N SER A 207 -8.37 -4.66 -16.28
CA SER A 207 -7.86 -5.75 -17.11
C SER A 207 -6.33 -5.71 -17.19
N PHE A 208 -5.72 -6.84 -17.55
CA PHE A 208 -4.28 -6.93 -17.77
C PHE A 208 -3.78 -5.88 -18.77
N GLN A 209 -4.51 -5.66 -19.88
CA GLN A 209 -4.14 -4.67 -20.89
C GLN A 209 -4.12 -3.24 -20.32
N GLN A 210 -5.06 -2.89 -19.45
CA GLN A 210 -5.08 -1.59 -18.78
C GLN A 210 -3.93 -1.46 -17.78
N MET A 211 -3.64 -2.51 -17.00
CA MET A 211 -2.49 -2.50 -16.10
C MET A 211 -1.17 -2.31 -16.85
N GLN A 212 -1.04 -2.96 -18.03
CA GLN A 212 0.14 -2.85 -18.88
C GLN A 212 0.31 -1.43 -19.47
N GLN A 213 -0.79 -0.72 -19.72
CA GLN A 213 -0.78 0.69 -20.18
C GLN A 213 -0.32 1.68 -19.10
N LEU A 214 -0.27 1.28 -17.83
CA LEU A 214 0.27 2.12 -16.74
C LEU A 214 1.80 2.27 -16.84
N ILE A 215 2.46 1.41 -17.62
CA ILE A 215 3.90 1.43 -17.83
C ILE A 215 4.19 2.36 -19.01
N GLY A 216 4.76 3.53 -18.71
CA GLY A 216 4.90 4.62 -19.68
C GLY A 216 6.02 4.46 -20.71
N ASP A 217 7.02 3.62 -20.44
CA ASP A 217 8.16 3.41 -21.32
C ASP A 217 8.84 2.05 -21.08
N ARG A 218 9.78 1.68 -21.94
CA ARG A 218 10.48 0.38 -21.90
C ARG A 218 11.49 0.24 -20.77
N LYS A 219 11.86 1.34 -20.09
CA LYS A 219 12.83 1.36 -18.98
C LYS A 219 12.14 1.28 -17.61
N THR A 220 10.81 1.29 -17.58
CA THR A 220 10.03 1.07 -16.36
C THR A 220 9.50 -0.36 -16.31
N ALA A 221 9.62 -1.02 -15.16
CA ALA A 221 8.93 -2.27 -14.87
C ALA A 221 8.01 -2.11 -13.65
N LEU A 222 6.86 -2.80 -13.68
CA LEU A 222 5.97 -2.91 -12.52
C LEU A 222 6.16 -4.28 -11.87
N LEU A 223 6.47 -4.29 -10.58
CA LEU A 223 6.63 -5.47 -9.75
C LEU A 223 5.44 -5.60 -8.80
N ASN A 224 4.53 -6.53 -9.09
CA ASN A 224 3.37 -6.80 -8.25
C ASN A 224 3.62 -8.06 -7.41
N PHE A 225 3.79 -7.86 -6.10
CA PHE A 225 4.05 -8.95 -5.16
C PHE A 225 2.72 -9.61 -4.79
N TYR A 226 2.65 -10.94 -4.69
CA TYR A 226 1.49 -11.66 -4.18
C TYR A 226 1.91 -12.87 -3.36
N THR A 227 1.47 -12.94 -2.12
CA THR A 227 1.81 -14.02 -1.18
C THR A 227 0.62 -14.93 -1.02
N THR A 228 0.80 -16.21 -1.32
CA THR A 228 -0.14 -17.29 -0.98
C THR A 228 0.32 -17.97 0.30
N ASP A 229 -0.34 -19.06 0.70
CA ASP A 229 0.03 -19.81 1.89
C ASP A 229 1.46 -20.38 1.82
N ASN A 230 1.92 -20.76 0.63
CA ASN A 230 3.18 -21.48 0.44
C ASN A 230 4.31 -20.64 -0.14
N ASP A 231 3.98 -19.72 -1.06
CA ASP A 231 4.96 -19.01 -1.87
C ASP A 231 4.64 -17.51 -1.96
N THR A 232 5.64 -16.71 -2.33
CA THR A 232 5.43 -15.33 -2.79
C THR A 232 5.79 -15.23 -4.27
N PHE A 233 4.88 -14.70 -5.05
CA PHE A 233 5.00 -14.44 -6.47
C PHE A 233 5.29 -12.97 -6.72
N ILE A 234 6.10 -12.68 -7.72
CA ILE A 234 6.38 -11.33 -8.21
C ILE A 234 6.00 -11.34 -9.68
N PHE A 235 4.85 -10.75 -9.99
CA PHE A 235 4.45 -10.51 -11.38
C PHE A 235 5.22 -9.30 -11.89
N ILE A 236 5.94 -9.49 -12.99
CA ILE A 236 6.81 -8.50 -13.60
C ILE A 236 6.15 -8.10 -14.90
N LEU A 237 5.63 -6.88 -14.94
CA LEU A 237 5.01 -6.32 -16.12
C LEU A 237 5.99 -5.34 -16.78
N ARG A 238 6.06 -5.41 -18.10
CA ARG A 238 6.85 -4.50 -18.94
C ARG A 238 5.97 -3.82 -19.98
N HIS A 239 6.44 -2.68 -20.49
CA HIS A 239 5.79 -1.97 -21.59
C HIS A 239 5.51 -2.91 -22.78
N PRO A 240 4.36 -2.80 -23.47
CA PRO A 240 4.07 -3.62 -24.64
C PRO A 240 5.18 -3.48 -25.69
N ASN A 241 5.69 -4.61 -26.18
CA ASN A 241 6.53 -4.60 -27.36
C ASN A 241 5.66 -4.21 -28.56
N SER A 242 5.94 -3.07 -29.19
CA SER A 242 5.34 -2.74 -30.48
C SER A 242 5.68 -3.87 -31.47
N ALA A 243 4.66 -4.48 -32.06
CA ALA A 243 4.84 -5.42 -33.15
C ALA A 243 5.59 -4.72 -34.29
N GLY A 244 6.89 -5.00 -34.42
CA GLY A 244 7.73 -4.51 -35.52
C GLY A 244 8.84 -3.54 -35.11
N GLU A 245 9.83 -4.03 -34.39
CA GLU A 245 11.22 -3.61 -34.59
C GLU A 245 12.11 -4.82 -34.26
N ILE A 246 12.63 -5.46 -35.31
CA ILE A 246 13.58 -6.56 -35.20
C ILE A 246 14.84 -5.98 -34.53
N PRO A 247 15.38 -6.58 -33.45
CA PRO A 247 16.65 -6.11 -32.87
C PRO A 247 17.75 -6.16 -33.93
N PRO A 248 18.71 -5.22 -33.95
CA PRO A 248 19.79 -5.23 -34.92
C PRO A 248 20.56 -6.54 -34.76
N THR A 249 20.58 -7.33 -35.83
CA THR A 249 21.31 -8.59 -35.91
C THR A 249 22.81 -8.29 -35.75
N PRO A 250 23.55 -8.97 -34.86
CA PRO A 250 24.99 -8.91 -34.88
C PRO A 250 25.49 -9.59 -36.17
N LEU A 251 26.19 -8.83 -37.02
CA LEU A 251 26.93 -9.36 -38.16
C LEU A 251 27.98 -10.39 -37.70
N ASP A 252 27.92 -11.56 -38.32
CA ASP A 252 28.97 -12.54 -38.61
C ASP A 252 30.20 -12.62 -37.68
N LYS A 253 30.31 -13.75 -36.95
CA LYS A 253 31.53 -14.58 -36.99
C LYS A 253 31.17 -16.07 -36.98
N ALA A 254 31.68 -16.75 -38.01
CA ALA A 254 31.56 -18.17 -38.26
C ALA A 254 32.30 -19.06 -37.24
N GLY A 255 31.81 -20.30 -37.05
CA GLY A 255 32.67 -21.44 -36.67
C GLY A 255 32.08 -22.48 -35.71
N LEU A 256 31.36 -23.47 -36.27
CA LEU A 256 31.39 -24.93 -35.99
C LEU A 256 30.93 -25.52 -34.64
N ASP A 257 30.05 -26.54 -34.81
CA ASP A 257 29.70 -27.70 -33.98
C ASP A 257 28.94 -27.42 -32.66
N GLY A 258 27.77 -27.97 -32.36
CA GLY A 258 27.04 -29.11 -32.91
C GLY A 258 26.54 -29.99 -31.77
N GLU A 259 25.48 -29.61 -31.06
CA GLU A 259 24.60 -30.57 -30.35
C GLU A 259 23.25 -29.92 -29.97
N ARG A 260 22.17 -30.54 -30.43
CA ARG A 260 20.77 -30.12 -30.30
C ARG A 260 20.28 -30.30 -28.86
N PHE A 261 20.05 -29.21 -28.14
CA PHE A 261 19.01 -29.17 -27.12
C PHE A 261 17.72 -28.62 -27.74
N LEU A 262 16.67 -29.43 -27.67
CA LEU A 262 15.32 -29.06 -28.11
C LEU A 262 14.77 -28.02 -27.14
N ASP A 263 15.04 -26.76 -27.45
CA ASP A 263 14.31 -25.63 -26.88
C ASP A 263 12.94 -25.56 -27.59
N LYS A 264 11.89 -25.89 -26.85
CA LYS A 264 10.50 -25.59 -27.21
C LYS A 264 9.92 -24.65 -26.16
N GLY A 265 10.57 -23.51 -25.94
CA GLY A 265 9.93 -22.29 -25.44
C GLY A 265 9.72 -21.33 -26.62
N GLY A 266 8.59 -21.47 -27.33
CA GLY A 266 8.18 -20.43 -28.26
C GLY A 266 7.90 -19.16 -27.45
N LEU A 267 8.74 -18.13 -27.63
CA LEU A 267 8.36 -16.76 -27.29
C LEU A 267 7.21 -16.38 -28.23
N ASP A 268 5.98 -16.62 -27.79
CA ASP A 268 4.82 -15.99 -28.39
C ASP A 268 4.90 -14.49 -28.09
N SER A 269 4.85 -13.72 -29.16
CA SER A 269 5.04 -12.27 -29.24
C SER A 269 3.88 -11.45 -28.65
N GLU A 270 3.13 -11.97 -27.66
CA GLU A 270 1.90 -11.34 -27.15
C GLU A 270 1.81 -11.11 -25.62
N THR A 271 2.72 -11.58 -24.77
CA THR A 271 2.58 -11.40 -23.31
C THR A 271 3.83 -10.80 -22.66
N SER A 272 3.78 -9.50 -22.30
CA SER A 272 4.87 -8.78 -21.62
C SER A 272 4.91 -8.99 -20.09
N ILE A 273 4.34 -10.10 -19.62
CA ILE A 273 4.28 -10.47 -18.21
C ILE A 273 5.06 -11.74 -17.93
N THR A 274 5.89 -11.71 -16.89
CA THR A 274 6.56 -12.90 -16.35
C THR A 274 6.29 -13.02 -14.87
N CYS A 275 6.30 -14.23 -14.32
CA CYS A 275 6.13 -14.47 -12.88
C CYS A 275 7.43 -15.04 -12.29
N PHE A 276 7.96 -14.39 -11.26
CA PHE A 276 9.09 -14.89 -10.48
C PHE A 276 8.58 -15.42 -9.13
N THR A 277 9.01 -16.63 -8.74
CA THR A 277 8.51 -17.29 -7.53
C THR A 277 9.59 -17.39 -6.44
N CYS A 278 9.35 -16.70 -5.32
CA CYS A 278 10.08 -16.88 -4.08
C CYS A 278 9.57 -18.15 -3.36
N LYS A 279 10.06 -19.32 -3.79
CA LYS A 279 9.59 -20.62 -3.28
C LYS A 279 9.77 -20.77 -1.77
N GLY A 280 8.75 -21.30 -1.10
CA GLY A 280 8.68 -21.50 0.34
C GLY A 280 8.55 -20.21 1.15
N GLN A 281 8.34 -19.05 0.50
CA GLN A 281 8.18 -17.74 1.14
C GLN A 281 6.70 -17.33 1.17
N GLY A 282 5.83 -18.19 1.67
CA GLY A 282 4.40 -17.93 1.84
C GLY A 282 4.04 -17.10 3.07
N TYR A 283 2.77 -17.12 3.47
CA TYR A 283 2.26 -16.33 4.58
C TYR A 283 2.95 -16.67 5.93
N GLU A 284 2.99 -17.95 6.30
CA GLU A 284 3.57 -18.38 7.59
C GLU A 284 5.10 -18.25 7.65
N THR A 285 5.79 -18.18 6.51
CA THR A 285 7.26 -18.15 6.45
C THR A 285 7.84 -16.78 6.18
N LEU A 286 7.25 -15.99 5.29
CA LEU A 286 7.71 -14.64 4.95
C LEU A 286 6.91 -13.57 5.68
N GLN A 287 5.59 -13.55 5.53
CA GLN A 287 4.76 -12.46 6.05
C GLN A 287 4.77 -12.44 7.58
N LYS A 288 4.61 -13.61 8.21
CA LYS A 288 4.75 -13.76 9.66
C LYS A 288 6.16 -13.42 10.16
N TRP A 289 7.19 -13.81 9.41
CA TRP A 289 8.57 -13.45 9.75
C TRP A 289 8.79 -11.93 9.69
N ILE A 290 8.29 -11.23 8.68
CA ILE A 290 8.34 -9.76 8.62
C ILE A 290 7.58 -9.14 9.80
N LYS A 291 6.37 -9.66 10.10
CA LYS A 291 5.57 -9.20 11.25
C LYS A 291 6.36 -9.32 12.57
N GLU A 292 6.98 -10.46 12.83
CA GLU A 292 7.70 -10.72 14.09
C GLU A 292 9.09 -10.06 14.17
N THR A 293 9.82 -9.95 13.06
CA THR A 293 11.22 -9.48 13.07
C THR A 293 11.41 -8.02 12.68
N TRP A 294 10.40 -7.40 12.04
CA TRP A 294 10.45 -6.02 11.60
C TRP A 294 9.37 -5.16 12.26
N LEU A 295 8.09 -5.53 12.09
CA LEU A 295 6.98 -4.69 12.51
C LEU A 295 6.77 -4.69 14.02
N LYS A 296 6.71 -5.87 14.65
CA LYS A 296 6.49 -5.99 16.10
C LYS A 296 7.59 -5.29 16.91
N PRO A 297 8.89 -5.42 16.61
CA PRO A 297 9.93 -4.63 17.27
C PRO A 297 9.71 -3.12 17.14
N TYR A 298 9.28 -2.63 15.97
CA TYR A 298 8.97 -1.22 15.78
C TYR A 298 7.72 -0.78 16.57
N ILE A 299 6.66 -1.59 16.57
CA ILE A 299 5.43 -1.34 17.33
C ILE A 299 5.74 -1.27 18.84
N ASN A 300 6.64 -2.12 19.34
CA ASN A 300 7.07 -2.09 20.74
C ASN A 300 7.66 -0.73 21.14
N ILE A 301 8.37 -0.03 20.24
CA ILE A 301 8.88 1.33 20.48
C ILE A 301 7.71 2.30 20.75
N LYS A 302 6.60 2.15 20.02
CA LYS A 302 5.38 2.95 20.23
C LYS A 302 4.70 2.61 21.55
N GLN A 303 4.77 1.34 21.97
CA GLN A 303 4.21 0.83 23.22
C GLN A 303 5.14 1.02 24.44
N ALA A 304 6.25 1.76 24.32
CA ALA A 304 7.19 1.97 25.42
C ALA A 304 6.54 2.48 26.74
N LYS A 305 5.44 3.23 26.65
CA LYS A 305 4.64 3.65 27.82
C LYS A 305 4.02 2.45 28.56
N LEU A 306 3.47 1.49 27.82
CA LEU A 306 2.88 0.26 28.38
C LEU A 306 3.96 -0.60 29.03
N PHE A 307 5.12 -0.76 28.39
CA PHE A 307 6.27 -1.45 29.01
C PHE A 307 6.72 -0.79 30.32
N ALA A 308 6.84 0.54 30.34
CA ALA A 308 7.21 1.28 31.55
C ALA A 308 6.15 1.15 32.65
N ALA A 309 4.86 1.21 32.31
CA ALA A 309 3.77 1.02 33.26
C ALA A 309 3.75 -0.40 33.82
N ALA A 310 3.85 -1.42 32.97
CA ALA A 310 3.90 -2.83 33.37
C ALA A 310 5.06 -3.09 34.34
N GLN A 311 6.23 -2.49 34.08
CA GLN A 311 7.39 -2.59 34.97
C GLN A 311 7.15 -1.91 36.33
N LEU A 312 6.59 -0.70 36.34
CA LEU A 312 6.37 0.07 37.57
C LEU A 312 5.24 -0.51 38.44
N LEU A 313 4.22 -1.12 37.82
CA LEU A 313 3.11 -1.79 38.49
C LEU A 313 3.39 -3.27 38.79
N ASN A 314 4.50 -3.83 38.30
CA ASN A 314 4.84 -5.25 38.39
C ASN A 314 3.73 -6.16 37.83
N ARG A 315 3.27 -5.83 36.61
CA ARG A 315 2.18 -6.48 35.86
C ARG A 315 2.69 -7.08 34.55
N GLN A 316 1.96 -8.04 33.97
CA GLN A 316 2.21 -8.46 32.60
C GLN A 316 1.69 -7.41 31.60
N LEU A 317 2.31 -7.30 30.43
CA LEU A 317 1.95 -6.28 29.43
C LEU A 317 0.51 -6.50 28.93
N GLU A 318 0.10 -7.76 28.83
CA GLU A 318 -1.21 -8.20 28.37
C GLU A 318 -2.34 -7.83 29.34
N GLU A 319 -2.02 -7.48 30.59
CA GLU A 319 -3.00 -7.00 31.58
C GLU A 319 -3.34 -5.51 31.39
N LEU A 320 -2.56 -4.75 30.62
CA LEU A 320 -2.72 -3.30 30.44
C LEU A 320 -3.47 -2.97 29.16
N GLU A 321 -4.51 -2.13 29.27
CA GLU A 321 -5.32 -1.70 28.13
C GLU A 321 -4.94 -0.29 27.66
N SER A 322 -4.95 0.69 28.56
CA SER A 322 -4.69 2.09 28.20
C SER A 322 -3.99 2.89 29.31
N ILE A 323 -3.33 3.99 28.92
CA ILE A 323 -2.61 4.86 29.85
C ILE A 323 -3.06 6.30 29.64
N GLN A 324 -3.52 6.92 30.73
CA GLN A 324 -3.85 8.34 30.79
C GLN A 324 -2.83 9.06 31.69
N ILE A 325 -2.14 10.05 31.12
CA ILE A 325 -1.15 10.86 31.85
C ILE A 325 -1.81 12.20 32.17
N THR A 326 -1.91 12.51 33.47
CA THR A 326 -2.35 13.84 33.94
C THR A 326 -1.15 14.66 34.39
N ASP A 327 -1.38 15.87 34.91
CA ASP A 327 -0.32 16.72 35.44
C ASP A 327 0.32 16.13 36.72
N THR A 328 -0.44 15.34 37.48
CA THR A 328 -0.06 14.88 38.82
C THR A 328 0.21 13.39 38.91
N ALA A 329 -0.43 12.57 38.08
CA ALA A 329 -0.34 11.11 38.15
C ALA A 329 -0.56 10.45 36.78
N VAL A 330 -0.22 9.16 36.70
CA VAL A 330 -0.50 8.31 35.55
C VAL A 330 -1.51 7.25 35.96
N PHE A 331 -2.64 7.21 35.26
CA PHE A 331 -3.68 6.21 35.43
C PHE A 331 -3.52 5.14 34.36
N VAL A 332 -3.53 3.89 34.77
CA VAL A 332 -3.39 2.72 33.91
C VAL A 332 -4.67 1.91 34.02
N THR A 333 -5.42 1.83 32.93
CA THR A 333 -6.60 0.96 32.84
C THR A 333 -6.14 -0.43 32.48
N LEU A 334 -6.56 -1.41 33.27
CA LEU A 334 -6.32 -2.83 33.02
C LEU A 334 -7.46 -3.43 32.20
N THR A 335 -7.22 -4.62 31.63
CA THR A 335 -8.20 -5.33 30.80
C THR A 335 -9.48 -5.76 31.53
N ASP A 336 -9.50 -5.69 32.86
CA ASP A 336 -10.68 -5.95 33.71
C ASP A 336 -11.42 -4.67 34.12
N ASP A 337 -11.17 -3.56 33.41
CA ASP A 337 -11.67 -2.21 33.65
C ASP A 337 -11.22 -1.59 34.99
N SER A 338 -10.36 -2.27 35.77
CA SER A 338 -9.78 -1.67 36.97
C SER A 338 -8.70 -0.64 36.62
N VAL A 339 -8.52 0.36 37.49
CA VAL A 339 -7.57 1.45 37.26
C VAL A 339 -6.52 1.45 38.37
N GLU A 340 -5.26 1.28 37.97
CA GLU A 340 -4.10 1.45 38.85
C GLU A 340 -3.47 2.83 38.63
N THR A 341 -2.81 3.35 39.68
CA THR A 341 -2.21 4.70 39.66
C THR A 341 -0.72 4.64 39.93
N ILE A 342 0.07 5.24 39.05
CA ILE A 342 1.49 5.54 39.28
C ILE A 342 1.58 6.99 39.75
N CYS A 343 1.94 7.18 41.03
CA CYS A 343 1.96 8.49 41.67
C CYS A 343 3.12 9.38 41.21
N ASP A 344 4.25 8.81 40.81
CA ASP A 344 5.40 9.57 40.31
C ASP A 344 5.38 9.65 38.77
N ARG A 345 4.73 10.71 38.26
CA ARG A 345 4.70 11.02 36.83
C ARG A 345 6.10 11.20 36.24
N HIS A 346 7.02 11.80 36.98
CA HIS A 346 8.34 12.11 36.48
C HIS A 346 9.18 10.84 36.32
N GLU A 347 9.12 9.93 37.31
CA GLU A 347 9.71 8.59 37.20
C GLU A 347 9.13 7.81 36.01
N PHE A 348 7.81 7.82 35.83
CA PHE A 348 7.15 7.16 34.70
C PHE A 348 7.65 7.69 33.35
N LEU A 349 7.75 9.01 33.19
CA LEU A 349 8.23 9.62 31.95
C LEU A 349 9.71 9.31 31.68
N GLN A 350 10.56 9.34 32.71
CA GLN A 350 11.96 8.96 32.59
C GLN A 350 12.12 7.48 32.19
N GLN A 351 11.35 6.59 32.81
CA GLN A 351 11.39 5.17 32.50
C GLN A 351 10.88 4.88 31.08
N THR A 352 9.80 5.55 30.68
CA THR A 352 9.28 5.50 29.30
C THR A 352 10.34 5.92 28.29
N GLN A 353 11.06 7.02 28.56
CA GLN A 353 12.11 7.51 27.66
C GLN A 353 13.27 6.52 27.55
N LYS A 354 13.76 5.99 28.68
CA LYS A 354 14.82 4.96 28.70
C LYS A 354 14.40 3.72 27.93
N GLN A 355 13.18 3.23 28.16
CA GLN A 355 12.65 2.05 27.48
C GLN A 355 12.52 2.27 25.98
N ARG A 356 12.00 3.43 25.56
CA ARG A 356 11.91 3.78 24.13
C ARG A 356 13.27 3.81 23.46
N GLN A 357 14.25 4.45 24.10
CA GLN A 357 15.61 4.55 23.58
C GLN A 357 16.23 3.16 23.40
N HIS A 358 16.09 2.30 24.42
CA HIS A 358 16.61 0.93 24.37
C HIS A 358 15.98 0.10 23.23
N LEU A 359 14.65 0.15 23.08
CA LEU A 359 13.94 -0.56 22.01
C LEU A 359 14.30 0.00 20.62
N LEU A 360 14.47 1.31 20.49
CA LEU A 360 14.89 1.95 19.25
C LEU A 360 16.30 1.51 18.83
N GLU A 361 17.26 1.50 19.77
CA GLU A 361 18.63 1.04 19.51
C GLU A 361 18.65 -0.44 19.10
N GLN A 362 17.86 -1.29 19.77
CA GLN A 362 17.72 -2.70 19.39
C GLN A 362 17.19 -2.85 17.96
N TRP A 363 16.12 -2.12 17.61
CA TRP A 363 15.54 -2.18 16.28
C TRP A 363 16.49 -1.66 15.20
N GLN A 364 17.19 -0.55 15.45
CA GLN A 364 18.21 0.00 14.56
C GLN A 364 19.33 -1.01 14.32
N ASN A 365 19.85 -1.65 15.36
CA ASN A 365 20.92 -2.64 15.25
C ASN A 365 20.51 -3.89 14.43
N GLN A 366 19.22 -4.26 14.46
CA GLN A 366 18.68 -5.38 13.66
C GLN A 366 18.27 -4.99 12.25
N MET A 367 18.25 -3.69 11.91
CA MET A 367 17.73 -3.19 10.65
C MET A 367 18.46 -3.77 9.44
N GLN A 368 19.79 -3.60 9.35
CA GLN A 368 20.57 -4.07 8.22
C GLN A 368 20.57 -5.61 8.08
N PRO A 369 20.77 -6.41 9.15
CA PRO A 369 20.65 -7.86 9.08
C PRO A 369 19.27 -8.35 8.60
N THR A 370 18.20 -7.73 9.07
CA THR A 370 16.83 -8.09 8.66
C THR A 370 16.58 -7.74 7.20
N LEU A 371 17.00 -6.57 6.72
CA LEU A 371 16.87 -6.18 5.30
C LEU A 371 17.67 -7.09 4.37
N ALA A 372 18.85 -7.55 4.78
CA ALA A 372 19.62 -8.54 4.01
C ALA A 372 18.93 -9.90 3.96
N SER A 373 18.41 -10.37 5.09
CA SER A 373 17.64 -11.62 5.15
C SER A 373 16.39 -11.55 4.27
N LEU A 374 15.71 -10.40 4.25
CA LEU A 374 14.56 -10.18 3.38
C LEU A 374 14.97 -10.19 1.90
N SER A 375 16.08 -9.55 1.54
CA SER A 375 16.60 -9.53 0.17
C SER A 375 16.95 -10.94 -0.35
N GLN A 376 17.49 -11.79 0.52
CA GLN A 376 17.75 -13.20 0.23
C GLN A 376 16.45 -14.00 0.06
N ARG A 377 15.47 -13.83 0.97
CA ARG A 377 14.16 -14.50 0.89
C ARG A 377 13.42 -14.13 -0.40
N LEU A 378 13.46 -12.85 -0.78
CA LEU A 378 12.88 -12.37 -2.03
C LEU A 378 13.73 -12.68 -3.26
N GLN A 379 14.94 -13.23 -3.08
CA GLN A 379 15.87 -13.60 -4.15
C GLN A 379 16.12 -12.44 -5.13
N LEU A 380 16.22 -11.22 -4.62
CA LEU A 380 16.25 -9.99 -5.43
C LEU A 380 17.37 -9.98 -6.47
N ARG A 381 18.51 -10.57 -6.15
CA ARG A 381 19.63 -10.68 -7.10
C ARG A 381 19.26 -11.48 -8.34
N GLN A 382 18.65 -12.65 -8.15
CA GLN A 382 18.20 -13.52 -9.24
C GLN A 382 17.07 -12.85 -10.02
N LEU A 383 16.13 -12.20 -9.33
CA LEU A 383 15.07 -11.41 -9.96
C LEU A 383 15.66 -10.35 -10.90
N ILE A 384 16.66 -9.58 -10.43
CA ILE A 384 17.29 -8.52 -11.22
C ILE A 384 18.08 -9.08 -12.40
N GLU A 385 18.92 -10.09 -12.15
CA GLU A 385 19.76 -10.72 -13.18
C GLU A 385 18.93 -11.34 -14.29
N ASN A 386 17.79 -11.95 -13.97
CA ASN A 386 16.95 -12.65 -14.95
C ASN A 386 15.92 -11.74 -15.63
N HIS A 387 15.43 -10.69 -14.95
CA HIS A 387 14.24 -9.97 -15.40
C HIS A 387 14.34 -8.44 -15.40
N LEU A 388 15.43 -7.80 -14.98
CA LEU A 388 15.46 -6.33 -14.82
C LEU A 388 16.75 -5.65 -15.31
N GLN A 389 17.54 -6.27 -16.19
CA GLN A 389 18.83 -5.72 -16.62
C GLN A 389 18.74 -4.40 -17.41
N ASP A 390 17.65 -4.21 -18.15
CA ASP A 390 17.35 -3.07 -19.03
C ASP A 390 16.44 -2.02 -18.39
N ILE A 391 16.14 -2.17 -17.09
CA ILE A 391 15.17 -1.37 -16.35
C ILE A 391 15.91 -0.32 -15.50
N GLU A 392 15.41 0.91 -15.52
CA GLU A 392 15.92 2.04 -14.74
C GLU A 392 14.93 2.46 -13.63
N GLU A 393 13.64 2.16 -13.81
CA GLU A 393 12.58 2.52 -12.86
C GLU A 393 11.73 1.30 -12.45
N LEU A 394 11.45 1.18 -11.16
CA LEU A 394 10.54 0.19 -10.59
C LEU A 394 9.29 0.85 -10.00
N ILE A 395 8.13 0.40 -10.44
CA ILE A 395 6.85 0.62 -9.77
C ILE A 395 6.57 -0.63 -8.94
N ILE A 396 6.60 -0.50 -7.62
CA ILE A 396 6.39 -1.62 -6.70
C ILE A 396 4.95 -1.58 -6.19
N VAL A 397 4.24 -2.70 -6.35
CA VAL A 397 2.95 -2.97 -5.72
C VAL A 397 3.20 -4.02 -4.63
N PRO A 398 3.38 -3.62 -3.36
CA PRO A 398 3.65 -4.55 -2.27
C PRO A 398 2.42 -5.39 -1.92
N HIS A 399 2.61 -6.36 -1.03
CA HIS A 399 1.54 -7.15 -0.44
C HIS A 399 1.74 -7.33 1.06
N LEU A 400 0.69 -7.09 1.84
CA LEU A 400 0.62 -7.28 3.28
C LEU A 400 1.77 -6.53 3.97
N ALA A 401 2.59 -7.21 4.77
CA ALA A 401 3.66 -6.58 5.55
C ALA A 401 4.74 -5.93 4.66
N LEU A 402 4.82 -6.27 3.37
CA LEU A 402 5.75 -5.64 2.43
C LEU A 402 5.45 -4.16 2.19
N HIS A 403 4.23 -3.68 2.46
CA HIS A 403 3.93 -2.24 2.38
C HIS A 403 4.75 -1.40 3.36
N GLN A 404 5.28 -2.03 4.41
CA GLN A 404 6.03 -1.39 5.49
C GLN A 404 7.55 -1.63 5.39
N ILE A 405 8.03 -2.07 4.21
CA ILE A 405 9.45 -2.33 3.93
C ILE A 405 10.06 -1.19 3.12
N PRO A 406 11.25 -0.68 3.51
CA PRO A 406 11.98 0.30 2.73
C PRO A 406 12.68 -0.40 1.54
N PHE A 407 11.97 -0.63 0.44
CA PHE A 407 12.52 -1.28 -0.75
C PHE A 407 13.83 -0.64 -1.23
N ALA A 408 13.94 0.69 -1.12
CA ALA A 408 15.16 1.43 -1.43
C ALA A 408 16.41 0.93 -0.68
N ALA A 409 16.24 0.44 0.56
CA ALA A 409 17.33 -0.04 1.41
C ALA A 409 17.48 -1.57 1.45
N LEU A 410 16.90 -2.29 0.49
CA LEU A 410 17.15 -3.73 0.34
C LEU A 410 18.54 -3.93 -0.30
N PRO A 411 19.51 -4.57 0.38
CA PRO A 411 20.85 -4.77 -0.14
C PRO A 411 20.89 -5.82 -1.26
N LEU A 412 21.71 -5.56 -2.28
CA LEU A 412 21.96 -6.45 -3.42
C LEU A 412 23.25 -7.27 -3.28
N SER A 413 24.16 -6.82 -2.41
CA SER A 413 25.40 -7.53 -2.06
C SER A 413 25.22 -8.35 -0.77
N GLU A 414 25.88 -9.50 -0.67
CA GLU A 414 25.96 -10.24 0.59
C GLU A 414 26.63 -9.39 1.67
N LEU A 415 25.94 -9.20 2.81
CA LEU A 415 26.54 -8.62 4.00
C LEU A 415 27.59 -9.59 4.52
N ASN A 416 28.88 -9.22 4.42
CA ASN A 416 29.95 -10.06 4.94
C ASN A 416 30.01 -9.91 6.47
N PRO A 417 29.67 -10.94 7.28
CA PRO A 417 29.51 -10.81 8.73
C PRO A 417 30.81 -10.42 9.44
N GLU A 418 31.97 -10.76 8.85
CA GLU A 418 33.30 -10.49 9.42
C GLU A 418 33.78 -9.04 9.21
N LYS A 419 33.08 -8.24 8.40
CA LYS A 419 33.34 -6.80 8.23
C LYS A 419 32.31 -5.95 8.96
N GLN A 420 31.92 -6.37 10.16
CA GLN A 420 31.36 -5.45 11.15
C GLN A 420 32.45 -4.45 11.54
N THR A 421 32.68 -3.41 10.74
CA THR A 421 33.30 -2.21 11.28
C THR A 421 32.32 -1.65 12.28
N THR A 422 32.65 -1.83 13.54
CA THR A 422 32.05 -1.23 14.72
C THR A 422 31.75 0.24 14.47
N SER A 423 30.54 0.56 13.99
CA SER A 423 29.95 1.88 14.23
C SER A 423 29.45 1.82 15.66
N THR A 424 30.33 2.13 16.61
CA THR A 424 29.94 2.41 17.99
C THR A 424 28.80 3.43 17.98
N PRO A 425 27.76 3.27 18.82
CA PRO A 425 26.76 4.32 19.00
C PRO A 425 27.50 5.55 19.54
N VAL A 426 27.60 6.61 18.74
CA VAL A 426 28.18 7.87 19.20
C VAL A 426 27.15 8.50 20.14
N SER A 427 27.57 8.66 21.40
CA SER A 427 26.83 9.44 22.39
C SER A 427 26.56 10.84 21.85
N VAL A 428 25.32 11.31 22.01
CA VAL A 428 24.86 12.64 21.61
C VAL A 428 25.69 13.70 22.36
N GLY A 429 26.79 14.13 21.74
CA GLY A 429 27.64 15.21 22.20
C GLY A 429 27.14 16.55 21.67
N LYS A 430 27.00 17.54 22.56
CA LYS A 430 26.65 18.91 22.20
C LYS A 430 27.74 19.58 21.34
N HIS A 431 27.28 20.29 20.29
CA HIS A 431 27.98 21.28 19.43
C HIS A 431 28.88 20.70 18.32
N ARG A 432 28.96 21.27 17.09
CA ARG A 432 29.37 22.66 16.76
C ARG A 432 29.13 22.97 15.26
N GLY A 433 28.49 24.11 14.94
CA GLY A 433 28.65 24.92 13.72
C GLY A 433 28.36 24.30 12.34
N TYR A 434 27.27 24.75 11.72
CA TYR A 434 26.97 24.61 10.29
C TYR A 434 28.18 25.03 9.43
N ARG A 435 28.60 24.17 8.49
CA ARG A 435 29.51 24.56 7.41
C ARG A 435 28.67 24.94 6.20
N ASP A 436 28.76 26.20 5.79
CA ASP A 436 28.31 26.65 4.48
C ASP A 436 29.11 25.90 3.40
N PHE A 437 28.43 25.10 2.60
CA PHE A 437 28.99 24.48 1.42
C PHE A 437 28.71 25.38 0.21
N ASP A 438 29.59 26.36 -0.01
CA ASP A 438 29.75 26.97 -1.32
C ASP A 438 30.45 25.93 -2.22
N PHE A 439 29.71 25.37 -3.18
CA PHE A 439 30.29 24.56 -4.25
C PHE A 439 30.58 25.48 -5.44
N ASP A 440 31.87 25.71 -5.68
CA ASP A 440 32.37 26.32 -6.90
C ASP A 440 31.94 25.50 -8.13
N MET A 441 31.58 26.25 -9.16
CA MET A 441 31.21 25.82 -10.51
C MET A 441 32.40 25.19 -11.26
N ASP A 442 32.08 24.27 -12.17
CA ASP A 442 32.93 23.72 -13.25
C ASP A 442 33.93 22.60 -12.90
N GLU A 443 33.43 21.37 -12.64
CA GLU A 443 34.20 20.15 -12.98
C GLU A 443 33.25 19.03 -13.48
N GLU A 444 33.48 18.55 -14.71
CA GLU A 444 32.86 17.32 -15.24
C GLU A 444 33.22 16.10 -14.38
N PRO A 445 32.34 15.07 -14.30
CA PRO A 445 32.52 13.96 -13.38
C PRO A 445 33.72 13.10 -13.77
N GLN A 446 34.88 13.34 -13.14
CA GLN A 446 36.00 12.42 -13.19
C GLN A 446 35.67 11.15 -12.39
N THR A 447 35.97 10.01 -13.01
CA THR A 447 35.76 8.66 -12.48
C THR A 447 36.57 8.49 -11.18
N PRO A 448 35.95 8.36 -9.99
CA PRO A 448 36.72 8.30 -8.76
C PRO A 448 37.22 6.87 -8.52
N THR A 449 38.54 6.70 -8.57
CA THR A 449 39.20 5.55 -7.93
C THR A 449 39.18 5.81 -6.41
N GLN A 450 38.25 5.18 -5.69
CA GLN A 450 38.09 5.33 -4.24
C GLN A 450 38.71 4.15 -3.45
N PRO A 451 39.43 4.42 -2.34
CA PRO A 451 39.91 3.39 -1.44
C PRO A 451 38.78 2.82 -0.56
N HIS A 452 38.63 1.50 -0.62
CA HIS A 452 37.86 0.56 0.20
C HIS A 452 37.09 1.07 1.45
N LEU A 453 35.86 1.56 1.25
CA LEU A 453 34.71 1.16 2.08
C LEU A 453 34.02 0.01 1.31
N SER A 454 33.77 -1.14 1.94
CA SER A 454 32.94 -2.18 1.32
C SER A 454 31.51 -1.66 1.20
N LYS A 455 31.24 -0.90 0.14
CA LYS A 455 29.98 -0.17 -0.06
C LYS A 455 28.88 -1.19 -0.35
N ILE A 456 27.96 -1.37 0.60
CA ILE A 456 26.74 -2.14 0.39
C ILE A 456 25.98 -1.46 -0.75
N GLU A 457 25.75 -2.20 -1.84
CA GLU A 457 24.89 -1.76 -2.94
C GLU A 457 23.44 -2.05 -2.55
N TYR A 458 22.59 -1.03 -2.61
CA TYR A 458 21.16 -1.15 -2.30
C TYR A 458 20.30 -1.06 -3.56
N LEU A 459 19.03 -1.49 -3.47
CA LEU A 459 18.12 -1.47 -4.61
C LEU A 459 17.96 -0.08 -5.24
N CYS A 460 17.92 1.00 -4.43
CA CYS A 460 17.85 2.37 -4.94
C CYS A 460 19.14 2.84 -5.62
N ASP A 461 20.28 2.15 -5.43
CA ASP A 461 21.49 2.48 -6.18
C ASP A 461 21.34 2.10 -7.66
N ARG A 462 20.49 1.11 -7.99
CA ARG A 462 20.21 0.67 -9.36
C ARG A 462 18.97 1.28 -9.97
N PHE A 463 17.91 1.44 -9.19
CA PHE A 463 16.61 1.83 -9.71
C PHE A 463 16.05 3.10 -9.06
N GLN A 464 15.35 3.89 -9.86
CA GLN A 464 14.33 4.80 -9.35
C GLN A 464 13.15 3.98 -8.84
N ILE A 465 12.64 4.27 -7.63
CA ILE A 465 11.60 3.44 -7.01
C ILE A 465 10.38 4.30 -6.67
N ARG A 466 9.22 3.83 -7.12
CA ARG A 466 7.90 4.30 -6.68
C ARG A 466 7.12 3.13 -6.10
N VAL A 467 6.31 3.41 -5.09
CA VAL A 467 5.43 2.43 -4.45
C VAL A 467 3.98 2.84 -4.67
N VAL A 468 3.10 1.91 -5.00
CA VAL A 468 1.65 2.17 -5.07
C VAL A 468 0.89 1.07 -4.33
N PRO A 469 -0.23 1.38 -3.65
CA PRO A 469 -1.02 0.37 -2.95
C PRO A 469 -1.60 -0.70 -3.89
N SER A 470 -2.02 -0.32 -5.10
CA SER A 470 -2.49 -1.24 -6.15
C SER A 470 -2.38 -0.61 -7.53
N CYS A 471 -2.51 -1.44 -8.58
CA CYS A 471 -2.57 -0.94 -9.96
C CYS A 471 -3.79 -0.04 -10.17
N GLN A 472 -4.91 -0.37 -9.52
CA GLN A 472 -6.12 0.45 -9.52
C GLN A 472 -5.87 1.88 -9.00
N ILE A 473 -5.12 2.04 -7.90
CA ILE A 473 -4.77 3.38 -7.38
C ILE A 473 -3.86 4.13 -8.35
N LEU A 474 -2.90 3.44 -8.96
CA LEU A 474 -2.01 4.04 -9.96
C LEU A 474 -2.79 4.55 -11.18
N ASP A 475 -3.74 3.75 -11.70
CA ASP A 475 -4.62 4.16 -12.79
C ASP A 475 -5.42 5.44 -12.47
N PHE A 476 -6.02 5.53 -11.28
CA PHE A 476 -6.69 6.79 -10.88
C PHE A 476 -5.76 7.99 -10.87
N CYS A 477 -4.50 7.79 -10.47
CA CYS A 477 -3.53 8.87 -10.51
C CYS A 477 -3.22 9.29 -11.97
N HIS A 478 -3.10 8.33 -12.89
CA HIS A 478 -2.89 8.57 -14.33
C HIS A 478 -4.05 9.31 -15.00
N GLN A 479 -5.30 9.05 -14.59
CA GLN A 479 -6.49 9.70 -15.15
C GLN A 479 -6.60 11.20 -14.83
N ARG A 480 -5.76 11.73 -13.94
CA ARG A 480 -5.80 13.15 -13.56
C ARG A 480 -5.28 14.04 -14.69
N LYS A 481 -5.82 15.27 -14.78
CA LYS A 481 -5.36 16.31 -15.72
C LYS A 481 -4.00 16.91 -15.32
N PRO A 482 -2.99 16.93 -16.19
CA PRO A 482 -1.65 17.44 -15.86
C PRO A 482 -1.70 18.82 -15.20
N ILE A 483 -0.79 19.08 -14.27
CA ILE A 483 -0.66 20.36 -13.59
C ILE A 483 0.58 21.05 -14.16
N GLU A 484 0.41 22.25 -14.68
CA GLU A 484 1.46 23.02 -15.38
C GLU A 484 2.18 24.02 -14.48
N THR A 485 1.70 24.20 -13.25
CA THR A 485 2.26 25.16 -12.27
C THR A 485 2.93 24.45 -11.10
N ASN A 486 3.97 25.08 -10.53
CA ASN A 486 4.74 24.56 -9.40
C ASN A 486 4.69 25.52 -8.20
N ILE A 487 3.49 25.93 -7.80
CA ILE A 487 3.31 26.78 -6.61
C ILE A 487 3.56 25.91 -5.37
N LEU A 488 4.55 26.27 -4.55
CA LEU A 488 4.89 25.57 -3.31
C LEU A 488 4.27 26.28 -2.10
N GLY A 489 3.61 25.52 -1.23
CA GLY A 489 3.18 25.93 0.10
C GLY A 489 3.89 25.14 1.18
N ILE A 490 4.13 25.78 2.33
CA ILE A 490 4.83 25.19 3.47
C ILE A 490 3.95 25.28 4.72
N VAL A 491 3.89 24.18 5.47
CA VAL A 491 3.34 24.14 6.83
C VAL A 491 4.48 23.72 7.76
N GLU A 492 4.92 24.65 8.59
CA GLU A 492 6.10 24.55 9.44
C GLU A 492 5.69 24.49 10.91
N ASN A 493 6.21 23.50 11.65
CA ASN A 493 6.25 23.44 13.11
C ASN A 493 4.95 23.90 13.79
N ALA A 494 3.82 23.25 13.46
CA ALA A 494 2.49 23.70 13.89
C ALA A 494 2.33 23.81 15.43
N THR A 495 3.14 23.07 16.20
CA THR A 495 3.13 23.01 17.66
C THR A 495 4.28 23.77 18.33
N GLY A 496 5.25 24.30 17.56
CA GLY A 496 6.35 25.11 18.07
C GLY A 496 7.46 24.35 18.83
N ASP A 497 7.49 23.01 18.79
CA ASP A 497 8.37 22.17 19.61
C ASP A 497 9.38 21.33 18.80
N LEU A 498 9.54 21.61 17.50
CA LEU A 498 10.55 21.00 16.63
C LEU A 498 11.69 21.98 16.30
N ASP A 499 12.90 21.69 16.78
CA ASP A 499 14.04 22.61 16.72
C ASP A 499 14.66 22.76 15.31
N PHE A 500 14.63 21.72 14.47
CA PHE A 500 15.27 21.74 13.14
C PHE A 500 14.30 22.02 11.99
N THR A 501 13.00 21.83 12.23
CA THR A 501 11.93 22.14 11.26
C THR A 501 11.97 23.59 10.73
N PRO A 502 12.23 24.64 11.54
CA PRO A 502 12.38 26.00 11.04
C PRO A 502 13.52 26.16 10.03
N GLU A 503 14.64 25.46 10.23
CA GLU A 503 15.80 25.54 9.32
C GLU A 503 15.54 24.79 8.01
N GLU A 504 14.89 23.62 8.08
CA GLU A 504 14.38 22.88 6.92
C GLU A 504 13.49 23.78 6.05
N CYS A 505 12.45 24.34 6.67
CA CYS A 505 11.44 25.12 5.96
C CYS A 505 11.98 26.45 5.43
N ARG A 506 12.90 27.11 6.15
CA ARG A 506 13.59 28.33 5.68
C ARG A 506 14.33 28.08 4.36
N LYS A 507 15.13 27.01 4.29
CA LYS A 507 15.89 26.68 3.07
C LYS A 507 15.00 26.36 1.89
N VAL A 508 13.93 25.60 2.12
CA VAL A 508 12.95 25.26 1.09
C VAL A 508 12.23 26.53 0.61
N ALA A 509 11.83 27.41 1.53
CA ALA A 509 11.20 28.68 1.22
C ALA A 509 12.11 29.59 0.38
N GLU A 510 13.40 29.67 0.72
CA GLU A 510 14.39 30.45 -0.04
C GLU A 510 14.62 29.88 -1.44
N LEU A 511 14.76 28.56 -1.56
CA LEU A 511 15.03 27.88 -2.83
C LEU A 511 13.89 28.06 -3.83
N TYR A 512 12.64 27.99 -3.36
CA TYR A 512 11.43 28.11 -4.19
C TYR A 512 10.79 29.50 -4.17
N ARG A 513 11.39 30.46 -3.44
CA ARG A 513 10.87 31.83 -3.25
C ARG A 513 9.41 31.84 -2.78
N VAL A 514 9.10 31.01 -1.78
CA VAL A 514 7.74 30.85 -1.25
C VAL A 514 7.29 32.17 -0.61
N PRO A 515 6.15 32.75 -1.04
CA PRO A 515 5.66 33.99 -0.46
C PRO A 515 5.11 33.77 0.96
N PRO A 516 5.17 34.77 1.85
CA PRO A 516 4.78 34.60 3.26
C PRO A 516 3.35 34.08 3.49
N HIS A 517 2.40 34.40 2.60
CA HIS A 517 1.01 33.94 2.74
C HIS A 517 0.81 32.45 2.41
N LEU A 518 1.81 31.79 1.81
CA LEU A 518 1.82 30.34 1.54
C LEU A 518 2.72 29.58 2.51
N HIS A 519 3.21 30.23 3.57
CA HIS A 519 4.06 29.65 4.60
C HIS A 519 3.39 29.78 5.96
N LEU A 520 2.69 28.73 6.38
CA LEU A 520 2.01 28.67 7.67
C LEU A 520 2.99 28.23 8.76
N LYS A 521 3.00 28.93 9.89
CA LYS A 521 3.85 28.63 11.06
C LYS A 521 3.02 28.62 12.34
N GLU A 522 3.29 27.66 13.23
CA GLU A 522 2.74 27.61 14.59
C GLU A 522 1.22 27.89 14.62
N GLU A 523 0.76 28.94 15.33
CA GLU A 523 -0.65 29.32 15.45
C GLU A 523 -1.37 29.51 14.11
N GLN A 524 -0.65 29.84 13.02
CA GLN A 524 -1.23 30.00 11.68
C GLN A 524 -1.58 28.66 11.03
N ALA A 525 -0.92 27.57 11.45
CA ALA A 525 -1.10 26.22 10.91
C ALA A 525 -2.35 25.53 11.48
N THR A 526 -3.51 26.18 11.38
CA THR A 526 -4.82 25.61 11.74
C THR A 526 -5.30 24.63 10.68
N ILE A 527 -6.22 23.74 11.04
CA ILE A 527 -6.89 22.82 10.09
C ILE A 527 -7.49 23.61 8.91
N ALA A 528 -8.19 24.72 9.20
CA ALA A 528 -8.81 25.54 8.16
C ALA A 528 -7.78 26.14 7.19
N ASN A 529 -6.68 26.70 7.69
CA ASN A 529 -5.63 27.28 6.86
C ASN A 529 -4.85 26.22 6.08
N TYR A 530 -4.59 25.05 6.68
CA TYR A 530 -3.99 23.91 6.01
C TYR A 530 -4.80 23.49 4.79
N LEU A 531 -6.11 23.26 4.98
CA LEU A 531 -7.01 22.85 3.91
C LEU A 531 -7.16 23.93 2.83
N LYS A 532 -7.09 25.21 3.20
CA LYS A 532 -7.07 26.32 2.24
C LYS A 532 -5.79 26.30 1.42
N LEU A 533 -4.63 26.23 2.06
CA LEU A 533 -3.32 26.18 1.41
C LEU A 533 -3.25 25.02 0.43
N ALA A 534 -3.66 23.82 0.85
CA ALA A 534 -3.68 22.61 0.02
C ALA A 534 -4.54 22.73 -1.26
N ARG A 535 -5.50 23.67 -1.32
CA ARG A 535 -6.29 23.96 -2.53
C ARG A 535 -5.66 25.01 -3.44
N GLU A 536 -4.79 25.86 -2.91
CA GLU A 536 -4.17 26.99 -3.61
C GLU A 536 -2.81 26.65 -4.23
N VAL A 537 -2.15 25.59 -3.75
CA VAL A 537 -0.79 25.20 -4.17
C VAL A 537 -0.77 23.93 -5.00
N ASN A 538 0.37 23.69 -5.65
CA ASN A 538 0.64 22.46 -6.42
C ASN A 538 1.60 21.51 -5.71
N ILE A 539 2.45 22.05 -4.86
CA ILE A 539 3.38 21.28 -4.03
C ILE A 539 3.10 21.70 -2.59
N LEU A 540 2.83 20.73 -1.73
CA LEU A 540 2.60 20.98 -0.31
C LEU A 540 3.72 20.32 0.50
N HIS A 541 4.53 21.13 1.18
CA HIS A 541 5.52 20.65 2.13
C HIS A 541 4.97 20.76 3.55
N SER A 542 4.74 19.61 4.18
CA SER A 542 4.26 19.50 5.57
C SER A 542 5.43 19.05 6.44
N SER A 543 5.89 19.92 7.34
CA SER A 543 6.99 19.63 8.27
C SER A 543 6.53 19.97 9.69
N HIS A 544 5.97 18.96 10.37
CA HIS A 544 5.39 19.04 11.71
C HIS A 544 5.04 17.62 12.23
N HIS A 545 4.47 17.50 13.42
CA HIS A 545 4.10 16.18 13.98
C HIS A 545 2.97 15.51 13.19
N ALA A 546 3.09 14.20 13.06
CA ALA A 546 2.02 13.30 12.66
C ALA A 546 2.11 12.02 13.50
N SER A 547 1.00 11.31 13.59
CA SER A 547 0.93 10.03 14.29
C SER A 547 0.04 9.04 13.57
N SER A 548 0.49 7.80 13.49
CA SER A 548 -0.36 6.67 13.12
C SER A 548 -1.04 6.07 14.35
N ASN A 549 -2.34 5.79 14.24
CA ASN A 549 -3.12 5.09 15.25
C ASN A 549 -3.29 3.62 14.82
N LEU A 550 -2.79 2.70 15.64
CA LEU A 550 -2.76 1.26 15.33
C LEU A 550 -4.08 0.55 15.60
N SER A 551 -4.90 1.11 16.48
CA SER A 551 -6.21 0.54 16.82
C SER A 551 -7.29 1.02 15.86
N ASN A 552 -7.20 2.28 15.42
CA ASN A 552 -8.09 2.86 14.43
C ASN A 552 -7.31 3.71 13.43
N ALA A 553 -7.03 3.14 12.25
CA ALA A 553 -6.25 3.83 11.23
C ALA A 553 -6.87 5.15 10.77
N LEU A 554 -8.21 5.30 10.83
CA LEU A 554 -8.92 6.53 10.45
C LEU A 554 -8.64 7.72 11.36
N GLU A 555 -8.18 7.48 12.59
CA GLU A 555 -7.78 8.51 13.56
C GLU A 555 -6.29 8.87 13.43
N SER A 556 -5.55 8.22 12.53
CA SER A 556 -4.19 8.66 12.18
C SER A 556 -4.26 10.06 11.59
N GLY A 557 -3.34 10.95 11.98
CA GLY A 557 -3.54 12.37 11.69
C GLY A 557 -2.30 13.24 11.74
N LEU A 558 -2.43 14.38 11.08
CA LEU A 558 -1.52 15.50 11.09
C LEU A 558 -1.85 16.39 12.30
N GLN A 559 -0.88 16.62 13.18
CA GLN A 559 -1.08 17.51 14.33
C GLN A 559 -0.86 18.97 13.90
N LEU A 560 -1.90 19.77 14.08
CA LEU A 560 -2.01 21.18 13.71
C LEU A 560 -2.26 22.03 14.96
N SER A 561 -2.22 23.35 14.84
CA SER A 561 -2.25 24.24 16.02
C SER A 561 -3.57 24.20 16.80
N ASP A 562 -4.67 23.90 16.13
CA ASP A 562 -6.03 23.86 16.69
C ASP A 562 -6.63 22.44 16.77
N GLY A 563 -5.84 21.40 16.49
CA GLY A 563 -6.29 20.01 16.60
C GLY A 563 -5.58 19.06 15.64
N THR A 564 -6.23 17.94 15.33
CA THR A 564 -5.70 16.91 14.43
C THR A 564 -6.50 16.88 13.14
N LEU A 565 -5.84 17.03 11.99
CA LEU A 565 -6.42 16.65 10.70
C LEU A 565 -6.22 15.14 10.51
N ASP A 566 -7.22 14.37 10.94
CA ASP A 566 -7.21 12.91 10.84
C ASP A 566 -7.52 12.40 9.42
N LEU A 567 -7.32 11.11 9.22
CA LEU A 567 -7.49 10.44 7.94
C LEU A 567 -8.96 10.41 7.50
N ALA A 568 -9.92 10.29 8.42
CA ALA A 568 -11.35 10.39 8.12
C ALA A 568 -11.72 11.77 7.54
N HIS A 569 -11.23 12.84 8.17
CA HIS A 569 -11.39 14.21 7.70
C HIS A 569 -10.64 14.46 6.39
N LEU A 570 -9.45 13.89 6.20
CA LEU A 570 -8.69 13.99 4.96
C LEU A 570 -9.41 13.30 3.79
N PHE A 571 -10.03 12.15 4.06
CA PHE A 571 -10.78 11.38 3.07
C PHE A 571 -11.97 12.15 2.48
N ILE A 572 -12.57 13.10 3.20
CA ILE A 572 -13.65 13.92 2.62
C ILE A 572 -13.15 15.13 1.83
N GLN A 573 -11.84 15.40 1.78
CA GLN A 573 -11.25 16.56 1.08
C GLN A 573 -10.95 16.32 -0.40
N ARG A 574 -10.83 17.42 -1.16
CA ARG A 574 -10.41 17.41 -2.58
C ARG A 574 -9.33 18.44 -2.85
N PHE A 575 -8.23 17.98 -3.43
CA PHE A 575 -7.06 18.76 -3.82
C PHE A 575 -6.59 18.39 -5.24
N PRO A 576 -7.43 18.60 -6.28
CA PRO A 576 -7.08 18.20 -7.65
C PRO A 576 -5.88 18.94 -8.24
N GLN A 577 -5.47 20.05 -7.61
CA GLN A 577 -4.33 20.86 -8.01
C GLN A 577 -3.01 20.43 -7.35
N LEU A 578 -3.03 19.47 -6.41
CA LEU A 578 -1.81 18.96 -5.80
C LEU A 578 -1.12 17.98 -6.74
N SER A 579 0.02 18.43 -7.25
CA SER A 579 0.98 17.59 -7.96
C SER A 579 1.78 16.73 -7.01
N GLU A 580 2.03 17.23 -5.80
CA GLU A 580 2.90 16.60 -4.83
C GLU A 580 2.58 17.03 -3.41
N VAL A 581 2.65 16.06 -2.50
CA VAL A 581 2.66 16.30 -1.06
C VAL A 581 3.93 15.68 -0.50
N PHE A 582 4.77 16.49 0.15
CA PHE A 582 5.93 16.01 0.87
C PHE A 582 5.63 16.07 2.37
N LEU A 583 5.44 14.89 2.96
CA LEU A 583 5.16 14.74 4.39
C LEU A 583 6.46 14.48 5.15
N SER A 584 7.13 15.56 5.56
CA SER A 584 8.24 15.57 6.52
C SER A 584 7.68 15.43 7.95
N CYS A 585 6.89 14.38 8.15
CA CYS A 585 6.24 14.06 9.42
C CYS A 585 6.45 12.59 9.73
N CYS A 586 6.41 12.20 10.99
CA CYS A 586 6.60 10.80 11.40
C CYS A 586 5.46 9.88 10.94
N GLU A 587 5.79 8.66 10.51
CA GLU A 587 4.84 7.55 10.31
C GLU A 587 3.67 7.83 9.33
N THR A 588 3.90 8.67 8.33
CA THR A 588 2.82 9.10 7.41
C THR A 588 2.43 8.03 6.40
N ASN A 589 3.23 6.96 6.30
CA ASN A 589 2.93 5.75 5.54
C ASN A 589 2.92 4.46 6.40
N PHE A 590 2.70 4.59 7.71
CA PHE A 590 2.66 3.43 8.60
C PHE A 590 1.21 3.03 8.92
N SER A 591 0.88 1.76 8.71
CA SER A 591 -0.38 1.15 9.12
C SER A 591 -0.17 -0.34 9.33
N VAL A 592 -0.94 -0.92 10.24
CA VAL A 592 -0.94 -2.36 10.52
C VAL A 592 -2.33 -2.86 10.18
N SER A 593 -2.45 -3.59 9.08
CA SER A 593 -3.67 -4.37 8.80
C SER A 593 -3.37 -5.84 9.07
N GLU A 594 -4.16 -6.46 9.94
CA GLU A 594 -3.95 -7.85 10.34
C GLU A 594 -4.52 -8.84 9.32
N MET A 595 -5.62 -8.47 8.64
CA MET A 595 -6.43 -9.39 7.84
C MET A 595 -6.56 -8.98 6.36
N THR A 596 -6.73 -7.69 6.02
CA THR A 596 -6.89 -7.22 4.63
C THR A 596 -5.65 -6.50 4.10
N ASP A 597 -5.47 -6.49 2.79
CA ASP A 597 -4.44 -5.68 2.11
C ASP A 597 -4.94 -4.25 1.81
N ASP A 598 -5.63 -3.64 2.78
CA ASP A 598 -6.09 -2.25 2.75
C ASP A 598 -5.19 -1.41 3.66
N VAL A 599 -4.12 -0.84 3.08
CA VAL A 599 -3.16 -0.02 3.83
C VAL A 599 -3.66 1.43 3.93
N LEU A 600 -4.40 1.72 5.00
CA LEU A 600 -4.92 3.06 5.28
C LEU A 600 -3.83 3.93 5.92
N THR A 601 -3.25 4.83 5.13
CA THR A 601 -2.19 5.76 5.57
C THR A 601 -2.53 7.19 5.18
N LEU A 602 -1.87 8.17 5.82
CA LEU A 602 -2.00 9.59 5.45
C LEU A 602 -1.59 9.82 3.99
N ALA A 603 -0.56 9.12 3.52
CA ALA A 603 -0.17 9.16 2.11
C ALA A 603 -1.27 8.64 1.18
N GLY A 604 -1.90 7.50 1.50
CA GLY A 604 -3.09 7.02 0.80
C GLY A 604 -4.24 8.03 0.86
N GLY A 605 -4.43 8.71 2.00
CA GLY A 605 -5.35 9.82 2.18
C GLY A 605 -5.15 10.95 1.17
N PHE A 606 -3.93 11.48 1.05
CA PHE A 606 -3.62 12.53 0.08
C PHE A 606 -3.76 12.05 -1.37
N LEU A 607 -3.34 10.83 -1.68
CA LEU A 607 -3.58 10.23 -2.99
C LEU A 607 -5.08 10.19 -3.28
N THR A 608 -5.94 9.73 -2.36
CA THR A 608 -7.41 9.73 -2.55
C THR A 608 -8.00 11.13 -2.66
N ALA A 609 -7.41 12.12 -1.98
CA ALA A 609 -7.87 13.50 -1.98
C ALA A 609 -7.56 14.23 -3.31
N GLY A 610 -6.60 13.74 -4.11
CA GLY A 610 -6.29 14.34 -5.42
C GLY A 610 -4.80 14.51 -5.70
N ALA A 611 -3.93 14.29 -4.72
CA ALA A 611 -2.48 14.44 -4.88
C ALA A 611 -1.92 13.39 -5.84
N ARG A 612 -1.21 13.80 -6.89
CA ARG A 612 -0.63 12.86 -7.88
C ARG A 612 0.52 12.03 -7.34
N SER A 613 1.28 12.60 -6.42
CA SER A 613 2.44 11.97 -5.80
C SER A 613 2.51 12.37 -4.34
N VAL A 614 2.95 11.45 -3.49
CA VAL A 614 3.19 11.72 -2.07
C VAL A 614 4.54 11.15 -1.67
N VAL A 615 5.40 11.98 -1.10
CA VAL A 615 6.60 11.52 -0.38
C VAL A 615 6.23 11.45 1.10
N SER A 616 6.47 10.29 1.71
CA SER A 616 5.98 9.95 3.05
C SER A 616 7.00 9.10 3.80
N THR A 617 6.82 8.94 5.12
CA THR A 617 7.75 8.23 5.99
C THR A 617 7.17 6.91 6.49
N LEU A 618 7.99 5.86 6.48
CA LEU A 618 7.63 4.53 7.00
C LEU A 618 7.71 4.44 8.54
N TRP A 619 8.55 5.27 9.16
CA TRP A 619 8.76 5.28 10.62
C TRP A 619 9.02 6.70 11.16
N ARG A 620 9.20 6.82 12.47
CA ARG A 620 9.63 8.07 13.14
C ARG A 620 11.04 8.44 12.74
N VAL A 621 11.18 9.56 12.04
CA VAL A 621 12.46 10.12 11.57
C VAL A 621 13.07 11.07 12.59
N GLN A 622 14.40 11.23 12.55
CA GLN A 622 15.11 12.19 13.41
C GLN A 622 15.16 13.56 12.72
N ASP A 623 14.80 14.61 13.47
CA ASP A 623 14.60 15.98 12.96
C ASP A 623 15.84 16.53 12.21
N ASN A 624 17.05 16.35 12.76
CA ASN A 624 18.30 16.80 12.12
C ASN A 624 18.60 16.12 10.78
N SER A 625 18.48 14.79 10.69
CA SER A 625 18.69 14.05 9.44
C SER A 625 17.63 14.37 8.39
N THR A 626 16.41 14.66 8.86
CA THR A 626 15.27 15.00 8.01
C THR A 626 15.45 16.36 7.36
N ALA A 627 15.92 17.36 8.12
CA ALA A 627 16.21 18.68 7.58
C ALA A 627 17.26 18.64 6.45
N GLU A 628 18.32 17.84 6.60
CA GLU A 628 19.34 17.65 5.56
C GLU A 628 18.78 16.88 4.35
N PHE A 629 17.99 15.83 4.60
CA PHE A 629 17.32 15.07 3.54
C PHE A 629 16.40 15.95 2.69
N CYS A 630 15.54 16.73 3.33
CA CYS A 630 14.58 17.63 2.68
C CYS A 630 15.30 18.69 1.84
N GLN A 631 16.38 19.27 2.37
CA GLN A 631 17.21 20.20 1.60
C GLN A 631 17.76 19.55 0.33
N LEU A 632 18.38 18.37 0.44
CA LEU A 632 18.94 17.64 -0.70
C LEU A 632 17.85 17.31 -1.73
N TYR A 633 16.71 16.80 -1.28
CA TYR A 633 15.58 16.48 -2.15
C TYR A 633 15.13 17.70 -2.95
N TYR A 634 14.84 18.81 -2.28
CA TYR A 634 14.37 20.02 -2.94
C TYR A 634 15.43 20.67 -3.83
N GLN A 635 16.72 20.55 -3.49
CA GLN A 635 17.81 20.97 -4.38
C GLN A 635 17.80 20.19 -5.70
N PHE A 636 17.66 18.86 -5.66
CA PHE A 636 17.56 18.06 -6.88
C PHE A 636 16.28 18.36 -7.66
N ARG A 637 15.15 18.55 -6.98
CA ARG A 637 13.90 18.95 -7.62
C ARG A 637 13.98 20.30 -8.31
N ASN A 638 14.62 21.28 -7.69
CA ASN A 638 14.82 22.60 -8.28
C ASN A 638 15.79 22.57 -9.48
N ARG A 639 16.63 21.53 -9.60
CA ARG A 639 17.47 21.26 -10.78
C ARG A 639 16.74 20.52 -11.91
N GLY A 640 15.45 20.23 -11.75
CA GLY A 640 14.62 19.60 -12.77
C GLY A 640 14.54 18.08 -12.68
N GLU A 641 15.09 17.47 -11.63
CA GLU A 641 14.96 16.02 -11.42
C GLU A 641 13.51 15.65 -11.13
N ILE A 642 13.08 14.49 -11.64
CA ILE A 642 11.78 13.90 -11.32
C ILE A 642 11.78 13.41 -9.86
N ARG A 643 10.59 13.23 -9.27
CA ARG A 643 10.42 12.87 -7.84
C ARG A 643 11.23 11.65 -7.41
N PRO A 644 11.13 10.49 -8.08
CA PRO A 644 11.86 9.30 -7.64
C PRO A 644 13.38 9.45 -7.80
N GLU A 645 13.86 10.20 -8.79
CA GLU A 645 15.30 10.47 -8.96
C GLU A 645 15.83 11.45 -7.90
N ALA A 646 15.09 12.53 -7.60
CA ALA A 646 15.45 13.44 -6.52
C ALA A 646 15.47 12.74 -5.15
N LEU A 647 14.50 11.84 -4.91
CA LEU A 647 14.47 11.02 -3.70
C LEU A 647 15.70 10.11 -3.63
N ARG A 648 16.01 9.39 -4.71
CA ARG A 648 17.18 8.51 -4.82
C ARG A 648 18.48 9.27 -4.60
N LYS A 649 18.66 10.43 -5.24
CA LYS A 649 19.87 11.26 -5.07
C LYS A 649 19.99 11.81 -3.65
N ALA A 650 18.89 12.24 -3.03
CA ALA A 650 18.90 12.68 -1.63
C ALA A 650 19.30 11.53 -0.67
N GLN A 651 18.75 10.32 -0.88
CA GLN A 651 19.14 9.12 -0.14
C GLN A 651 20.63 8.81 -0.29
N PHE A 652 21.13 8.88 -1.54
CA PHE A 652 22.53 8.60 -1.84
C PHE A 652 23.49 9.61 -1.21
N GLU A 653 23.18 10.91 -1.27
CA GLU A 653 24.01 11.96 -0.68
C GLU A 653 24.00 11.88 0.86
N LEU A 654 22.83 11.71 1.48
CA LEU A 654 22.73 11.61 2.95
C LEU A 654 23.50 10.40 3.50
N ARG A 655 23.53 9.29 2.75
CA ARG A 655 24.29 8.08 3.11
C ARG A 655 25.81 8.32 3.14
N LYS A 656 26.33 9.34 2.45
CA LYS A 656 27.76 9.70 2.48
C LYS A 656 28.13 10.44 3.77
N THR A 657 27.17 11.04 4.45
CA THR A 657 27.39 11.71 5.73
C THR A 657 27.62 10.66 6.83
N GLU A 658 28.79 10.68 7.48
CA GLU A 658 29.20 9.65 8.45
C GLU A 658 28.18 9.44 9.58
N SER A 659 27.56 10.52 10.07
CA SER A 659 26.52 10.45 11.11
C SER A 659 25.18 9.90 10.63
N PHE A 660 24.94 9.85 9.31
CA PHE A 660 23.65 9.47 8.71
C PHE A 660 23.76 8.31 7.73
N ASN A 661 24.87 7.57 7.73
CA ASN A 661 25.10 6.46 6.80
C ASN A 661 24.17 5.25 7.05
N HIS A 662 23.63 5.11 8.26
CA HIS A 662 22.75 4.01 8.64
C HIS A 662 21.36 4.15 7.97
N PRO A 663 20.77 3.08 7.40
CA PRO A 663 19.49 3.15 6.69
C PRO A 663 18.34 3.79 7.46
N TYR A 664 18.37 3.73 8.78
CA TYR A 664 17.41 4.41 9.65
C TYR A 664 17.19 5.90 9.29
N TYR A 665 18.25 6.59 8.86
CA TYR A 665 18.22 8.04 8.61
C TYR A 665 17.75 8.40 7.20
N TRP A 666 18.12 7.63 6.18
CA TRP A 666 17.86 7.99 4.78
C TRP A 666 16.76 7.15 4.11
N ALA A 667 16.50 5.93 4.59
CA ALA A 667 15.58 4.99 3.94
C ALA A 667 14.12 5.12 4.38
N ALA A 668 13.82 6.04 5.30
CA ALA A 668 12.47 6.24 5.83
C ALA A 668 11.51 6.79 4.78
N PHE A 669 12.02 7.62 3.86
CA PHE A 669 11.21 8.29 2.85
C PHE A 669 10.92 7.40 1.65
N VAL A 670 9.65 7.29 1.30
CA VAL A 670 9.15 6.56 0.13
C VAL A 670 8.28 7.45 -0.74
N SER A 671 8.44 7.34 -2.06
CA SER A 671 7.60 8.02 -3.05
C SER A 671 6.42 7.13 -3.45
N GLN A 672 5.22 7.69 -3.41
CA GLN A 672 3.99 7.03 -3.83
C GLN A 672 3.28 7.74 -4.96
N GLY A 673 2.65 6.97 -5.85
CA GLY A 673 1.86 7.50 -6.98
C GLY A 673 2.66 7.73 -8.26
N LEU A 674 2.43 8.87 -8.91
CA LEU A 674 3.08 9.23 -10.18
C LEU A 674 4.50 9.79 -9.99
N ARG A 675 5.27 9.73 -11.08
CA ARG A 675 6.61 10.31 -11.23
C ARG A 675 6.62 11.83 -11.14
#